data_AF-A0A345GZZ6-F1
#
_entry.id   AF-A0A345GZZ6-F1
#
_cell.length_a   1.000
_cell.length_b   1.000
_cell.length_c   1.000
_cell.angle_alpha   90.00
_cell.angle_beta   90.00
_cell.angle_gamma   90.00
#
_symmetry.space_group_name_H-M   'P 1'
#
loop_
_entity.id
_entity.type
_entity.pdbx_description
1 polymer ?
#
loop_
_entity_poly.entity_id
_entity_poly.type
_entity_poly.pdbx_seq_one_letter_code
_entity_poly.pdbx_strand_id
1 'polypeptide(L)'
;MKKKIYVSILCLLGILTLHAQNCSSGSVTLANQFQVDNFVATHASTGCNTIPFNLYIGNSTNNNITDISGLSFITNVGGILGIFGTNLTDLTGLENIVDIGYATGTQKYLYIHNNSNLSSTATLQNLQPNQGIFLMSIKNNPSLTSLNGLTQMKVTQDVIVENTSISNLSLTLTRSVNSIEILNNPNLTSFSGLNVLNENTHTGLALFLRDNPSLSSIAGLDAFTNILTLVVDNTGLSSLNELNNIASIQNFLSVVDNASLLNLDGLSNVSNLQNLYILNNPTLTSINGLSGLTAVQGQCTLINNPSLQSLQGLNGVSTVQQNLEINGNSSLSSTDGLQSLTSVGGEFRILNNSGLTSLTGLNSLNDISLDLKVTNNTSLVSMNGINSLNTVGRNVVISNNSSLQNTDGLSGLSSFGEEFLVSNCNQLQTIVVPSLGNDLAKFEVNGNNALQSISLGSNSNMTFESLRIINNQSFTDFLYTLGNINTDSSSDSIVIQGNASLTNLSLFNSVTSFRKNISIINNAGLTDLSDLGTIENFNDITIQNNASLDNIDGLGNNLTVYGNLTIDGNQSLTNITHIDEVLKIFGGLNLTNNSSLDECCPLERLYNNGAVEGVISITGNNTNCDATSDILDGCGEDGVIANDNCQDLSNPDQTDTDNDGIGDPCDNCPTVANNNQLDADNDGIGDACQGDAGANTGFVGISTNNPLAKFHVEDGDVFISNINRGIIMKTADGKCFRYQPDTNGKLVGTEIICPQ
;
A
#
# COMPACT_ATOMS: atom_id res chain seq x y z
N MET A 1 -57.61 42.25 95.13
CA MET A 1 -58.16 42.91 93.91
C MET A 1 -57.37 42.45 92.70
N LYS A 2 -58.04 42.40 91.55
CA LYS A 2 -57.77 41.56 90.38
C LYS A 2 -56.46 41.88 89.63
N LYS A 3 -55.67 40.84 89.34
CA LYS A 3 -54.63 40.83 88.29
C LYS A 3 -55.32 40.93 86.93
N LYS A 4 -54.95 41.92 86.11
CA LYS A 4 -55.39 42.02 84.71
C LYS A 4 -54.31 41.40 83.82
N ILE A 5 -54.70 40.31 83.16
CA ILE A 5 -53.95 39.63 82.11
C ILE A 5 -54.22 40.42 80.82
N TYR A 6 -53.16 40.86 80.14
CA TYR A 6 -53.25 41.31 78.75
C TYR A 6 -53.18 40.08 77.85
N VAL A 7 -54.31 39.76 77.21
CA VAL A 7 -54.38 38.73 76.16
C VAL A 7 -53.99 39.41 74.85
N SER A 8 -52.81 39.08 74.33
CA SER A 8 -52.43 39.38 72.95
C SER A 8 -53.32 38.54 72.02
N ILE A 9 -54.15 39.20 71.22
CA ILE A 9 -54.88 38.57 70.13
C ILE A 9 -53.86 38.25 69.03
N LEU A 10 -53.46 36.98 68.99
CA LEU A 10 -52.71 36.40 67.88
C LEU A 10 -53.68 36.36 66.68
N CYS A 11 -53.54 37.30 65.75
CA CYS A 11 -54.23 37.23 64.46
C CYS A 11 -53.61 36.06 63.68
N LEU A 12 -54.24 34.89 63.75
CA LEU A 12 -53.95 33.74 62.92
C LEU A 12 -54.48 34.03 61.50
N LEU A 13 -53.78 34.87 60.73
CA LEU A 13 -53.88 34.83 59.28
C LEU A 13 -53.20 33.53 58.85
N GLY A 14 -54.00 32.47 58.71
CA GLY A 14 -53.54 31.25 58.07
C GLY A 14 -53.00 31.60 56.70
N ILE A 15 -51.68 31.46 56.54
CA ILE A 15 -51.07 31.36 55.22
C ILE A 15 -51.61 30.05 54.65
N LEU A 16 -52.69 30.14 53.88
CA LEU A 16 -53.10 29.11 52.95
C LEU A 16 -51.95 28.98 51.95
N THR A 17 -51.02 28.06 52.19
CA THR A 17 -50.17 27.53 51.14
C THR A 17 -51.11 26.88 50.14
N LEU A 18 -51.38 27.56 49.01
CA LEU A 18 -51.97 26.93 47.83
C LEU A 18 -51.06 25.77 47.47
N HIS A 19 -51.51 24.54 47.71
CA HIS A 19 -50.83 23.36 47.23
C HIS A 19 -51.07 23.28 45.72
N ALA A 20 -50.01 23.04 44.95
CA ALA A 20 -50.10 22.77 43.53
C ALA A 20 -51.13 21.64 43.29
N GLN A 21 -52.15 21.92 42.46
CA GLN A 21 -53.23 20.99 42.21
C GLN A 21 -53.06 20.38 40.82
N ASN A 22 -53.03 19.04 40.76
CA ASN A 22 -52.80 18.30 39.53
C ASN A 22 -54.01 18.41 38.59
N CYS A 23 -53.74 18.77 37.34
CA CYS A 23 -54.73 18.82 36.27
C CYS A 23 -55.00 17.46 35.61
N SER A 24 -54.21 16.44 35.94
CA SER A 24 -54.36 15.07 35.45
C SER A 24 -53.66 14.09 36.39
N SER A 25 -53.96 12.79 36.26
CA SER A 25 -53.20 11.72 36.95
C SER A 25 -52.00 11.21 36.13
N GLY A 26 -51.81 11.71 34.91
CA GLY A 26 -50.85 11.20 33.92
C GLY A 26 -50.39 12.27 32.93
N SER A 27 -49.70 11.87 31.87
CA SER A 27 -49.34 12.76 30.76
C SER A 27 -50.58 13.30 30.05
N VAL A 28 -50.49 14.53 29.54
CA VAL A 28 -51.52 15.20 28.76
C VAL A 28 -51.04 15.33 27.33
N THR A 29 -51.84 14.85 26.38
CA THR A 29 -51.59 15.00 24.94
C THR A 29 -52.76 15.72 24.28
N LEU A 30 -52.48 16.88 23.72
CA LEU A 30 -53.44 17.74 23.02
C LEU A 30 -53.08 17.73 21.53
N ALA A 31 -53.68 16.83 20.76
CA ALA A 31 -53.32 16.58 19.36
C ALA A 31 -53.98 17.54 18.36
N ASN A 32 -55.08 18.21 18.73
CA ASN A 32 -55.82 19.16 17.90
C ASN A 32 -56.51 20.24 18.75
N GLN A 33 -57.06 21.28 18.11
CA GLN A 33 -57.66 22.43 18.81
C GLN A 33 -58.83 22.03 19.72
N PHE A 34 -59.67 21.09 19.28
CA PHE A 34 -60.80 20.60 20.08
C PHE A 34 -60.34 19.99 21.43
N GLN A 35 -59.21 19.29 21.44
CA GLN A 35 -58.65 18.74 22.67
C GLN A 35 -58.08 19.83 23.58
N VAL A 36 -57.47 20.88 23.02
CA VAL A 36 -57.04 22.05 23.80
C VAL A 36 -58.25 22.68 24.48
N ASP A 37 -59.30 23.01 23.72
CA ASP A 37 -60.50 23.69 24.22
C ASP A 37 -61.21 22.86 25.31
N ASN A 38 -61.34 21.54 25.09
CA ASN A 38 -61.93 20.65 26.10
C ASN A 38 -61.09 20.54 27.36
N PHE A 39 -59.77 20.50 27.23
CA PHE A 39 -58.88 20.45 28.38
C PHE A 39 -59.03 21.72 29.22
N VAL A 40 -59.05 22.89 28.57
CA VAL A 40 -59.27 24.20 29.22
C VAL A 40 -60.64 24.24 29.90
N ALA A 41 -61.71 23.89 29.19
CA ALA A 41 -63.07 23.90 29.73
C ALA A 41 -63.24 23.00 30.96
N THR A 42 -62.52 21.89 31.01
CA THR A 42 -62.59 20.92 32.11
C THR A 42 -61.77 21.35 33.33
N HIS A 43 -60.63 22.02 33.13
CA HIS A 43 -59.63 22.18 34.19
C HIS A 43 -59.40 23.62 34.65
N ALA A 44 -59.59 24.63 33.80
CA ALA A 44 -59.22 26.02 34.09
C ALA A 44 -59.94 26.62 35.32
N SER A 45 -61.15 26.16 35.64
CA SER A 45 -61.96 26.63 36.77
C SER A 45 -61.79 25.79 38.05
N THR A 46 -60.99 24.71 38.01
CA THR A 46 -60.86 23.74 39.12
C THR A 46 -59.81 24.12 40.15
N GLY A 47 -58.98 25.14 39.85
CA GLY A 47 -57.82 25.51 40.67
C GLY A 47 -56.57 24.67 40.39
N CYS A 48 -56.63 23.70 39.48
CA CYS A 48 -55.44 22.96 39.04
C CYS A 48 -54.47 23.87 38.28
N ASN A 49 -53.17 23.61 38.41
CA ASN A 49 -52.11 24.37 37.73
C ASN A 49 -50.90 23.51 37.34
N THR A 50 -50.96 22.20 37.58
CA THR A 50 -49.78 21.32 37.48
C THR A 50 -50.09 20.08 36.65
N ILE A 51 -49.23 19.75 35.69
CA ILE A 51 -49.25 18.47 34.97
C ILE A 51 -48.14 17.58 35.54
N PRO A 52 -48.45 16.47 36.23
CA PRO A 52 -47.44 15.69 36.96
C PRO A 52 -46.44 14.93 36.09
N PHE A 53 -46.71 14.77 34.80
CA PHE A 53 -45.83 14.08 33.84
C PHE A 53 -45.60 14.96 32.60
N ASN A 54 -45.88 14.46 31.40
CA ASN A 54 -45.57 15.15 30.15
C ASN A 54 -46.76 15.97 29.64
N LEU A 55 -46.49 17.11 29.03
CA LEU A 55 -47.42 17.87 28.22
C LEU A 55 -46.95 17.84 26.76
N TYR A 56 -47.77 17.24 25.90
CA TYR A 56 -47.58 17.24 24.45
C TYR A 56 -48.67 18.07 23.78
N ILE A 57 -48.26 19.07 23.00
CA ILE A 57 -49.13 19.92 22.20
C ILE A 57 -48.80 19.64 20.73
N GLY A 58 -49.78 19.13 20.01
CA GLY A 58 -49.68 18.72 18.61
C GLY A 58 -49.18 17.29 18.40
N ASN A 59 -48.35 17.09 17.38
CA ASN A 59 -47.82 15.79 16.94
C ASN A 59 -48.90 14.80 16.43
N SER A 60 -49.78 15.24 15.53
CA SER A 60 -50.83 14.39 14.94
C SER A 60 -51.11 14.75 13.48
N THR A 61 -51.58 13.77 12.71
CA THR A 61 -51.97 13.93 11.30
C THR A 61 -53.14 14.90 11.10
N ASN A 62 -53.95 15.14 12.14
CA ASN A 62 -55.09 16.08 12.13
C ASN A 62 -54.81 17.33 12.97
N ASN A 63 -53.55 17.72 13.16
CA ASN A 63 -53.21 18.87 13.99
C ASN A 63 -53.58 20.20 13.31
N ASN A 64 -54.51 20.92 13.92
CA ASN A 64 -54.97 22.24 13.50
C ASN A 64 -54.88 23.29 14.62
N ILE A 65 -54.03 23.05 15.63
CA ILE A 65 -53.90 23.93 16.80
C ILE A 65 -53.38 25.29 16.35
N THR A 66 -54.16 26.33 16.62
CA THR A 66 -53.84 27.74 16.33
C THR A 66 -53.90 28.62 17.58
N ASP A 67 -54.53 28.15 18.66
CA ASP A 67 -54.68 28.90 19.91
C ASP A 67 -54.50 27.98 21.11
N ILE A 68 -53.53 28.30 21.98
CA ILE A 68 -53.32 27.63 23.26
C ILE A 68 -53.46 28.59 24.45
N SER A 69 -53.94 29.82 24.24
CA SER A 69 -53.99 30.88 25.26
C SER A 69 -54.77 30.48 26.52
N GLY A 70 -55.76 29.60 26.35
CA GLY A 70 -56.53 29.02 27.46
C GLY A 70 -55.73 28.15 28.42
N LEU A 71 -54.51 27.72 28.07
CA LEU A 71 -53.62 26.91 28.93
C LEU A 71 -52.86 27.72 29.99
N SER A 72 -53.02 29.04 30.02
CA SER A 72 -52.27 29.97 30.90
C SER A 72 -52.40 29.69 32.41
N PHE A 73 -53.34 28.85 32.84
CA PHE A 73 -53.45 28.41 34.24
C PHE A 73 -52.38 27.37 34.65
N ILE A 74 -51.65 26.79 33.70
CA ILE A 74 -50.60 25.80 33.98
C ILE A 74 -49.30 26.52 34.38
N THR A 75 -48.72 26.14 35.51
CA THR A 75 -47.44 26.68 36.02
C THR A 75 -46.30 25.65 36.03
N ASN A 76 -46.61 24.35 36.04
CA ASN A 76 -45.60 23.30 36.21
C ASN A 76 -45.90 22.06 35.35
N VAL A 77 -44.86 21.51 34.71
CA VAL A 77 -44.90 20.24 33.97
C VAL A 77 -43.85 19.29 34.54
N GLY A 78 -44.25 18.09 34.95
CA GLY A 78 -43.40 17.19 35.71
C GLY A 78 -42.31 16.49 34.91
N GLY A 79 -42.44 16.41 33.59
CA GLY A 79 -41.49 15.77 32.68
C GLY A 79 -41.24 16.59 31.42
N ILE A 80 -41.75 16.11 30.29
CA ILE A 80 -41.51 16.68 28.95
C ILE A 80 -42.53 17.78 28.65
N LEU A 81 -42.06 18.94 28.17
CA LEU A 81 -42.87 19.90 27.45
C LEU A 81 -42.54 19.81 25.96
N GLY A 82 -43.50 19.38 25.15
CA GLY A 82 -43.30 19.15 23.72
C GLY A 82 -44.34 19.84 22.86
N ILE A 83 -43.89 20.67 21.91
CA ILE A 83 -44.72 21.43 20.98
C ILE A 83 -44.33 21.02 19.56
N PHE A 84 -45.26 20.38 18.86
CA PHE A 84 -44.95 19.64 17.64
C PHE A 84 -45.95 19.93 16.51
N GLY A 85 -45.46 20.42 15.37
CA GLY A 85 -46.25 20.45 14.15
C GLY A 85 -47.51 21.33 14.23
N THR A 86 -47.51 22.37 15.07
CA THR A 86 -48.67 23.25 15.27
C THR A 86 -48.69 24.41 14.25
N ASN A 87 -49.83 25.08 14.12
CA ASN A 87 -49.98 26.30 13.33
C ASN A 87 -49.87 27.58 14.17
N LEU A 88 -49.34 27.47 15.39
CA LEU A 88 -49.15 28.56 16.32
C LEU A 88 -48.16 29.61 15.77
N THR A 89 -48.45 30.89 15.98
CA THR A 89 -47.56 32.01 15.65
C THR A 89 -46.65 32.40 16.82
N ASP A 90 -47.12 32.15 18.04
CA ASP A 90 -46.44 32.34 19.32
C ASP A 90 -46.91 31.28 20.32
N LEU A 91 -46.39 31.30 21.55
CA LEU A 91 -46.71 30.33 22.59
C LEU A 91 -47.61 30.90 23.70
N THR A 92 -48.38 31.96 23.39
CA THR A 92 -49.36 32.57 24.32
C THR A 92 -50.30 31.50 24.84
N GLY A 93 -50.36 31.35 26.16
CA GLY A 93 -50.92 30.22 26.89
C GLY A 93 -49.90 29.47 27.75
N LEU A 94 -48.60 29.63 27.50
CA LEU A 94 -47.53 28.96 28.25
C LEU A 94 -46.69 29.92 29.12
N GLU A 95 -47.07 31.20 29.20
CA GLU A 95 -46.31 32.27 29.88
C GLU A 95 -46.11 32.06 31.38
N ASN A 96 -46.99 31.29 32.02
CA ASN A 96 -46.96 31.06 33.45
C ASN A 96 -46.21 29.79 33.84
N ILE A 97 -45.71 29.00 32.87
CA ILE A 97 -44.91 27.82 33.16
C ILE A 97 -43.54 28.26 33.67
N VAL A 98 -43.24 27.90 34.92
CA VAL A 98 -41.98 28.25 35.59
C VAL A 98 -41.03 27.07 35.69
N ASP A 99 -41.51 25.82 35.69
CA ASP A 99 -40.68 24.63 35.87
C ASP A 99 -41.12 23.47 34.97
N ILE A 100 -40.14 22.78 34.38
CA ILE A 100 -40.30 21.54 33.61
C ILE A 100 -39.36 20.46 34.18
N GLY A 101 -39.85 19.24 34.36
CA GLY A 101 -39.02 18.15 34.89
C GLY A 101 -38.82 18.18 36.42
N TYR A 102 -39.76 18.76 37.18
CA TYR A 102 -39.66 18.81 38.64
C TYR A 102 -39.96 17.46 39.32
N ALA A 103 -40.59 16.51 38.62
CA ALA A 103 -40.89 15.20 39.17
C ALA A 103 -39.62 14.32 39.23
N THR A 104 -39.49 13.54 40.31
CA THR A 104 -38.35 12.64 40.48
C THR A 104 -38.46 11.44 39.54
N GLY A 105 -37.38 11.11 38.82
CA GLY A 105 -37.32 9.94 37.94
C GLY A 105 -37.97 10.12 36.56
N THR A 106 -38.43 11.32 36.21
CA THR A 106 -38.94 11.65 34.86
C THR A 106 -37.85 12.25 33.99
N GLN A 107 -37.98 12.01 32.68
CA GLN A 107 -37.15 12.63 31.67
C GLN A 107 -37.53 14.12 31.51
N LYS A 108 -36.54 15.01 31.53
CA LYS A 108 -36.73 16.47 31.57
C LYS A 108 -36.35 17.07 30.23
N TYR A 109 -37.32 17.22 29.32
CA TYR A 109 -37.04 17.67 27.95
C TYR A 109 -37.93 18.84 27.54
N LEU A 110 -37.36 19.76 26.78
CA LEU A 110 -38.08 20.76 26.01
C LEU A 110 -37.93 20.44 24.53
N TYR A 111 -39.04 20.17 23.85
CA TYR A 111 -39.10 19.98 22.41
C TYR A 111 -39.97 21.04 21.75
N ILE A 112 -39.42 21.75 20.76
CA ILE A 112 -40.18 22.67 19.89
C ILE A 112 -39.83 22.31 18.46
N HIS A 113 -40.63 21.46 17.83
CA HIS A 113 -40.31 20.88 16.53
C HIS A 113 -41.39 21.12 15.48
N ASN A 114 -40.97 21.38 14.24
CA ASN A 114 -41.84 21.40 13.06
C ASN A 114 -42.98 22.45 13.12
N ASN A 115 -42.83 23.56 13.85
CA ASN A 115 -43.86 24.60 13.94
C ASN A 115 -43.59 25.69 12.89
N SER A 116 -44.20 25.56 11.71
CA SER A 116 -43.89 26.38 10.54
C SER A 116 -44.13 27.88 10.73
N ASN A 117 -45.15 28.25 11.51
CA ASN A 117 -45.56 29.64 11.72
C ASN A 117 -44.99 30.25 13.01
N LEU A 118 -44.35 29.45 13.86
CA LEU A 118 -43.89 29.90 15.17
C LEU A 118 -42.73 30.88 14.99
N SER A 119 -42.95 32.14 15.38
CA SER A 119 -42.01 33.23 15.10
C SER A 119 -41.16 33.64 16.30
N SER A 120 -41.58 33.27 17.52
CA SER A 120 -40.95 33.71 18.77
C SER A 120 -41.16 32.70 19.90
N THR A 121 -40.14 32.52 20.74
CA THR A 121 -40.25 31.81 22.02
C THR A 121 -40.44 32.74 23.22
N ALA A 122 -40.54 34.06 23.02
CA ALA A 122 -40.57 35.08 24.07
C ALA A 122 -41.55 34.78 25.23
N THR A 123 -42.68 34.14 24.93
CA THR A 123 -43.66 33.74 25.95
C THR A 123 -43.06 32.84 27.04
N LEU A 124 -42.02 32.06 26.74
CA LEU A 124 -41.37 31.17 27.69
C LEU A 124 -40.37 31.88 28.64
N GLN A 125 -40.32 33.22 28.66
CA GLN A 125 -39.37 34.00 29.47
C GLN A 125 -39.35 33.67 30.97
N ASN A 126 -40.46 33.17 31.52
CA ASN A 126 -40.57 32.79 32.93
C ASN A 126 -40.14 31.34 33.21
N LEU A 127 -39.90 30.55 32.17
CA LEU A 127 -39.49 29.16 32.30
C LEU A 127 -38.06 29.11 32.87
N GLN A 128 -37.95 28.70 34.13
CA GLN A 128 -36.70 28.62 34.87
C GLN A 128 -36.64 27.33 35.68
N PRO A 129 -36.38 26.18 35.03
CA PRO A 129 -36.38 24.89 35.71
C PRO A 129 -35.35 24.86 36.85
N ASN A 130 -35.81 24.67 38.08
CA ASN A 130 -34.96 24.80 39.27
C ASN A 130 -33.80 23.79 39.27
N GLN A 131 -34.09 22.58 38.77
CA GLN A 131 -33.11 21.49 38.67
C GLN A 131 -32.40 21.44 37.31
N GLY A 132 -32.78 22.31 36.38
CA GLY A 132 -32.43 22.21 34.97
C GLY A 132 -33.14 21.07 34.24
N ILE A 133 -33.10 21.16 32.91
CA ILE A 133 -33.59 20.15 31.98
C ILE A 133 -32.41 19.40 31.38
N PHE A 134 -32.66 18.16 31.01
CA PHE A 134 -31.66 17.31 30.41
C PHE A 134 -31.38 17.79 28.98
N LEU A 135 -32.40 17.80 28.12
CA LEU A 135 -32.27 18.17 26.70
C LEU A 135 -33.22 19.30 26.33
N MET A 136 -32.67 20.31 25.66
CA MET A 136 -33.41 21.28 24.86
C MET A 136 -33.21 20.95 23.39
N SER A 137 -34.29 20.76 22.64
CA SER A 137 -34.22 20.56 21.19
C SER A 137 -35.26 21.41 20.45
N ILE A 138 -34.77 22.31 19.61
CA ILE A 138 -35.56 23.25 18.83
C ILE A 138 -35.20 23.07 17.36
N LYS A 139 -36.10 22.46 16.59
CA LYS A 139 -35.81 22.01 15.23
C LYS A 139 -36.93 22.34 14.26
N ASN A 140 -36.60 22.65 13.02
CA ASN A 140 -37.56 22.80 11.92
C ASN A 140 -38.68 23.82 12.22
N ASN A 141 -38.38 24.94 12.86
CA ASN A 141 -39.30 26.06 13.03
C ASN A 141 -38.87 27.22 12.10
N PRO A 142 -39.22 27.16 10.80
CA PRO A 142 -38.67 28.06 9.78
C PRO A 142 -39.05 29.54 9.94
N SER A 143 -40.04 29.89 10.78
CA SER A 143 -40.36 31.29 11.08
C SER A 143 -39.64 31.82 12.33
N LEU A 144 -38.99 30.95 13.11
CA LEU A 144 -38.38 31.31 14.37
C LEU A 144 -37.04 32.03 14.13
N THR A 145 -36.94 33.27 14.62
CA THR A 145 -35.78 34.14 14.34
C THR A 145 -34.76 34.23 15.48
N SER A 146 -35.19 33.94 16.72
CA SER A 146 -34.33 33.92 17.91
C SER A 146 -34.92 33.06 19.03
N LEU A 147 -34.12 32.74 20.05
CA LEU A 147 -34.57 32.03 21.26
C LEU A 147 -34.70 32.95 22.49
N ASN A 148 -35.04 34.21 22.28
CA ASN A 148 -35.06 35.26 23.31
C ASN A 148 -35.91 34.95 24.57
N GLY A 149 -36.93 34.10 24.48
CA GLY A 149 -37.70 33.64 25.64
C GLY A 149 -37.02 32.56 26.46
N LEU A 150 -35.88 32.03 26.04
CA LEU A 150 -35.14 30.95 26.71
C LEU A 150 -33.84 31.44 27.36
N THR A 151 -33.73 32.75 27.58
CA THR A 151 -32.53 33.40 28.15
C THR A 151 -32.19 32.98 29.57
N GLN A 152 -33.08 32.29 30.29
CA GLN A 152 -32.87 31.83 31.67
C GLN A 152 -32.83 30.29 31.78
N MET A 153 -32.70 29.61 30.64
CA MET A 153 -32.85 28.18 30.58
C MET A 153 -31.65 27.43 31.14
N LYS A 154 -31.91 26.55 32.11
CA LYS A 154 -30.88 25.70 32.70
C LYS A 154 -30.90 24.35 32.00
N VAL A 155 -29.94 24.10 31.12
CA VAL A 155 -29.75 22.80 30.47
C VAL A 155 -28.56 22.09 31.11
N THR A 156 -28.66 20.79 31.35
CA THR A 156 -27.62 20.01 32.03
C THR A 156 -27.02 18.91 31.17
N GLN A 157 -27.61 18.59 30.01
CA GLN A 157 -27.09 17.57 29.09
C GLN A 157 -26.90 18.16 27.70
N ASP A 158 -27.96 18.34 26.92
CA ASP A 158 -27.82 18.60 25.48
C ASP A 158 -28.65 19.81 25.03
N VAL A 159 -28.06 20.65 24.18
CA VAL A 159 -28.73 21.76 23.50
C VAL A 159 -28.62 21.53 22.00
N ILE A 160 -29.76 21.42 21.32
CA ILE A 160 -29.80 21.21 19.87
C ILE A 160 -30.66 22.29 19.21
N VAL A 161 -30.06 23.07 18.30
CA VAL A 161 -30.72 24.15 17.57
C VAL A 161 -30.55 23.96 16.07
N GLU A 162 -31.66 23.76 15.37
CA GLU A 162 -31.69 23.47 13.93
C GLU A 162 -32.86 24.18 13.23
N ASN A 163 -32.69 25.46 12.87
CA ASN A 163 -33.78 26.26 12.29
C ASN A 163 -33.27 27.24 11.23
N THR A 164 -33.99 27.29 10.11
CA THR A 164 -33.53 28.03 8.93
C THR A 164 -33.52 29.55 9.09
N SER A 165 -34.33 30.11 10.00
CA SER A 165 -34.46 31.57 10.18
C SER A 165 -33.79 32.13 11.42
N ILE A 166 -33.21 31.28 12.28
CA ILE A 166 -32.50 31.75 13.47
C ILE A 166 -31.29 32.57 13.03
N SER A 167 -31.22 33.81 13.51
CA SER A 167 -30.12 34.74 13.27
C SER A 167 -29.38 35.15 14.55
N ASN A 168 -29.97 34.87 15.71
CA ASN A 168 -29.41 35.12 17.04
C ASN A 168 -29.91 34.04 18.01
N LEU A 169 -29.01 33.43 18.77
CA LEU A 169 -29.38 32.41 19.75
C LEU A 169 -30.07 33.03 20.98
N SER A 170 -29.50 34.06 21.61
CA SER A 170 -30.03 34.68 22.85
C SER A 170 -30.35 33.64 23.95
N LEU A 171 -29.38 32.79 24.27
CA LEU A 171 -29.48 31.67 25.21
C LEU A 171 -28.45 31.84 26.33
N THR A 172 -28.87 31.75 27.59
CA THR A 172 -27.92 31.66 28.70
C THR A 172 -27.85 30.24 29.21
N LEU A 173 -26.65 29.67 29.29
CA LEU A 173 -26.38 28.38 29.90
C LEU A 173 -25.79 28.63 31.28
N THR A 174 -26.48 28.16 32.33
CA THR A 174 -26.10 28.44 33.72
C THR A 174 -25.53 27.23 34.47
N ARG A 175 -25.30 26.11 33.80
CA ARG A 175 -24.72 24.87 34.34
C ARG A 175 -23.88 24.19 33.26
N SER A 176 -23.03 23.24 33.64
CA SER A 176 -22.29 22.39 32.70
C SER A 176 -23.25 21.64 31.77
N VAL A 177 -23.04 21.80 30.47
CA VAL A 177 -23.74 21.12 29.37
C VAL A 177 -22.79 20.08 28.79
N ASN A 178 -23.31 18.90 28.44
CA ASN A 178 -22.53 17.83 27.80
C ASN A 178 -22.38 18.04 26.30
N SER A 179 -23.42 18.53 25.60
CA SER A 179 -23.36 18.79 24.16
C SER A 179 -24.09 20.07 23.76
N ILE A 180 -23.45 20.87 22.90
CA ILE A 180 -24.10 21.98 22.19
C ILE A 180 -23.98 21.70 20.69
N GLU A 181 -25.12 21.54 20.04
CA GLU A 181 -25.25 21.25 18.62
C GLU A 181 -26.02 22.37 17.92
N ILE A 182 -25.30 23.19 17.16
CA ILE A 182 -25.87 24.27 16.35
C ILE A 182 -25.68 23.90 14.89
N LEU A 183 -26.79 23.45 14.27
CA LEU A 183 -26.80 22.75 12.99
C LEU A 183 -27.76 23.45 12.03
N ASN A 184 -27.44 23.58 10.74
CA ASN A 184 -28.39 24.06 9.71
C ASN A 184 -29.09 25.40 10.04
N ASN A 185 -28.38 26.39 10.59
CA ASN A 185 -28.91 27.75 10.82
C ASN A 185 -28.26 28.74 9.83
N PRO A 186 -28.71 28.81 8.57
CA PRO A 186 -28.07 29.59 7.51
C PRO A 186 -28.11 31.10 7.70
N ASN A 187 -28.96 31.63 8.59
CA ASN A 187 -29.02 33.05 8.91
C ASN A 187 -28.22 33.43 10.17
N LEU A 188 -27.66 32.44 10.89
CA LEU A 188 -26.86 32.68 12.08
C LEU A 188 -25.50 33.27 11.69
N THR A 189 -25.16 34.43 12.24
CA THR A 189 -23.94 35.17 11.87
C THR A 189 -22.85 35.09 12.94
N SER A 190 -23.22 34.88 14.21
CA SER A 190 -22.30 34.65 15.32
C SER A 190 -23.00 33.91 16.47
N PHE A 191 -22.22 33.43 17.46
CA PHE A 191 -22.75 32.95 18.74
C PHE A 191 -22.94 34.07 19.76
N SER A 192 -22.87 35.35 19.35
CA SER A 192 -23.14 36.48 20.23
C SER A 192 -24.57 36.35 20.78
N GLY A 193 -24.70 36.34 22.10
CA GLY A 193 -25.96 36.04 22.79
C GLY A 193 -26.06 34.61 23.34
N LEU A 194 -25.11 33.73 23.04
CA LEU A 194 -24.83 32.56 23.87
C LEU A 194 -24.03 33.02 25.09
N ASN A 195 -24.70 33.13 26.24
CA ASN A 195 -24.06 33.51 27.50
C ASN A 195 -23.81 32.26 28.34
N VAL A 196 -22.56 31.91 28.59
CA VAL A 196 -22.24 30.75 29.45
C VAL A 196 -21.76 31.26 30.80
N LEU A 197 -22.56 31.07 31.86
CA LEU A 197 -22.22 31.55 33.19
C LEU A 197 -21.18 30.61 33.84
N ASN A 198 -20.05 31.18 34.22
CA ASN A 198 -18.89 30.48 34.77
C ASN A 198 -19.15 29.95 36.20
N GLU A 199 -19.64 28.71 36.34
CA GLU A 199 -19.61 27.97 37.61
C GLU A 199 -18.39 27.04 37.76
N ASN A 200 -17.28 27.36 37.07
CA ASN A 200 -16.02 26.60 36.94
C ASN A 200 -16.05 25.55 35.82
N THR A 201 -15.05 25.65 34.92
CA THR A 201 -14.59 24.67 33.91
C THR A 201 -15.66 23.74 33.31
N HIS A 202 -16.11 24.02 32.09
CA HIS A 202 -16.98 23.16 31.27
C HIS A 202 -16.28 21.86 30.77
N THR A 203 -15.49 21.21 31.62
CA THR A 203 -14.82 19.94 31.30
C THR A 203 -15.85 18.91 30.88
N GLY A 204 -15.72 18.37 29.67
CA GLY A 204 -16.62 17.33 29.15
C GLY A 204 -17.65 17.80 28.11
N LEU A 205 -17.68 19.08 27.73
CA LEU A 205 -18.58 19.58 26.69
C LEU A 205 -18.14 19.14 25.27
N ALA A 206 -19.06 18.61 24.46
CA ALA A 206 -18.90 18.46 23.02
C ALA A 206 -19.58 19.64 22.29
N LEU A 207 -18.83 20.32 21.42
CA LEU A 207 -19.33 21.46 20.66
C LEU A 207 -19.36 21.10 19.17
N PHE A 208 -20.55 21.11 18.58
CA PHE A 208 -20.76 20.84 17.16
C PHE A 208 -21.35 22.08 16.47
N LEU A 209 -20.55 22.68 15.60
CA LEU A 209 -20.93 23.83 14.78
C LEU A 209 -20.96 23.38 13.33
N ARG A 210 -22.14 23.05 12.78
CA ARG A 210 -22.23 22.51 11.41
C ARG A 210 -23.27 23.21 10.57
N ASP A 211 -22.99 23.38 9.28
CA ASP A 211 -23.96 23.84 8.28
C ASP A 211 -24.60 25.21 8.63
N ASN A 212 -23.83 26.14 9.20
CA ASN A 212 -24.25 27.53 9.42
C ASN A 212 -23.51 28.46 8.44
N PRO A 213 -23.85 28.48 7.13
CA PRO A 213 -23.06 29.14 6.10
C PRO A 213 -22.85 30.65 6.25
N SER A 214 -23.72 31.38 6.97
CA SER A 214 -23.52 32.82 7.24
C SER A 214 -22.70 33.10 8.51
N LEU A 215 -22.30 32.06 9.23
CA LEU A 215 -21.52 32.17 10.46
C LEU A 215 -20.11 32.62 10.10
N SER A 216 -19.81 33.90 10.33
CA SER A 216 -18.53 34.51 10.00
C SER A 216 -17.62 34.71 11.21
N SER A 217 -18.20 34.70 12.42
CA SER A 217 -17.51 34.84 13.70
C SER A 217 -18.03 33.82 14.70
N ILE A 218 -17.15 33.34 15.55
CA ILE A 218 -17.46 32.46 16.69
C ILE A 218 -17.47 33.21 18.04
N ALA A 219 -17.63 34.54 18.01
CA ALA A 219 -17.79 35.34 19.23
C ALA A 219 -18.91 34.78 20.13
N GLY A 220 -18.65 34.70 21.44
CA GLY A 220 -19.52 34.05 22.44
C GLY A 220 -19.05 32.67 22.89
N LEU A 221 -17.97 32.14 22.31
CA LEU A 221 -17.37 30.85 22.72
C LEU A 221 -16.13 31.00 23.63
N ASP A 222 -15.79 32.22 24.03
CA ASP A 222 -14.60 32.56 24.83
C ASP A 222 -14.64 32.00 26.26
N ALA A 223 -15.82 31.61 26.76
CA ALA A 223 -15.96 30.98 28.08
C ALA A 223 -15.44 29.53 28.16
N PHE A 224 -15.17 28.88 27.02
CA PHE A 224 -14.75 27.48 26.98
C PHE A 224 -13.24 27.34 27.15
N THR A 225 -12.83 26.48 28.10
CA THR A 225 -11.41 26.26 28.43
C THR A 225 -10.96 24.82 28.27
N ASN A 226 -11.83 23.86 28.54
CA ASN A 226 -11.55 22.44 28.38
C ASN A 226 -12.81 21.79 27.83
N ILE A 227 -12.71 21.11 26.69
CA ILE A 227 -13.85 20.49 26.04
C ILE A 227 -13.53 19.03 25.68
N LEU A 228 -14.58 18.24 25.49
CA LEU A 228 -14.47 16.86 25.05
C LEU A 228 -14.21 16.79 23.54
N THR A 229 -15.03 17.49 22.75
CA THR A 229 -15.01 17.44 21.29
C THR A 229 -15.25 18.83 20.72
N LEU A 230 -14.57 19.16 19.64
CA LEU A 230 -14.83 20.35 18.83
C LEU A 230 -15.01 19.96 17.37
N VAL A 231 -16.17 20.25 16.81
CA VAL A 231 -16.44 20.13 15.37
C VAL A 231 -16.77 21.50 14.80
N VAL A 232 -15.98 21.92 13.83
CA VAL A 232 -16.13 23.17 13.09
C VAL A 232 -16.31 22.85 11.63
N ASP A 233 -17.53 23.03 11.15
CA ASP A 233 -17.97 22.73 9.78
C ASP A 233 -18.89 23.82 9.27
N ASN A 234 -18.30 24.96 8.88
CA ASN A 234 -19.06 26.13 8.44
C ASN A 234 -18.33 26.86 7.31
N THR A 235 -18.93 26.85 6.12
CA THR A 235 -18.33 27.42 4.91
C THR A 235 -18.05 28.92 4.99
N GLY A 236 -18.83 29.68 5.76
CA GLY A 236 -18.65 31.13 5.96
C GLY A 236 -17.66 31.52 7.05
N LEU A 237 -17.18 30.57 7.85
CA LEU A 237 -16.33 30.87 8.99
C LEU A 237 -14.92 31.22 8.53
N SER A 238 -14.42 32.37 8.98
CA SER A 238 -13.15 32.94 8.51
C SER A 238 -12.04 32.97 9.56
N SER A 239 -12.37 32.77 10.84
CA SER A 239 -11.41 32.82 11.95
C SER A 239 -11.87 31.96 13.13
N LEU A 240 -10.90 31.45 13.91
CA LEU A 240 -11.10 30.73 15.16
C LEU A 240 -10.53 31.46 16.39
N ASN A 241 -10.17 32.74 16.27
CA ASN A 241 -9.41 33.47 17.29
C ASN A 241 -10.08 33.50 18.67
N GLU A 242 -11.41 33.47 18.74
CA GLU A 242 -12.18 33.47 19.97
C GLU A 242 -12.14 32.11 20.72
N LEU A 243 -11.48 31.08 20.17
CA LEU A 243 -11.23 29.80 20.86
C LEU A 243 -9.94 29.79 21.68
N ASN A 244 -9.22 30.92 21.77
CA ASN A 244 -7.92 31.03 22.44
C ASN A 244 -7.91 30.56 23.90
N ASN A 245 -9.04 30.52 24.60
CA ASN A 245 -9.10 30.04 25.97
C ASN A 245 -9.13 28.51 26.08
N ILE A 246 -9.35 27.78 24.98
CA ILE A 246 -9.37 26.32 24.97
C ILE A 246 -7.94 25.78 25.11
N ALA A 247 -7.65 25.17 26.25
CA ALA A 247 -6.37 24.55 26.58
C ALA A 247 -6.33 23.04 26.27
N SER A 248 -7.48 22.35 26.29
CA SER A 248 -7.54 20.92 26.00
C SER A 248 -8.81 20.50 25.27
N ILE A 249 -8.66 19.52 24.36
CA ILE A 249 -9.75 18.85 23.64
C ILE A 249 -9.57 17.35 23.84
N GLN A 250 -10.34 16.72 24.72
CA GLN A 250 -10.02 15.37 25.20
C GLN A 250 -10.16 14.27 24.13
N ASN A 251 -11.18 14.34 23.29
CA ASN A 251 -11.52 13.29 22.31
C ASN A 251 -11.10 13.68 20.90
N PHE A 252 -11.73 14.67 20.26
CA PHE A 252 -11.28 15.06 18.92
C PHE A 252 -11.56 16.50 18.56
N LEU A 253 -10.63 17.05 17.76
CA LEU A 253 -10.78 18.29 17.02
C LEU A 253 -11.02 17.94 15.55
N SER A 254 -12.12 18.44 15.00
CA SER A 254 -12.50 18.27 13.60
C SER A 254 -12.77 19.63 12.96
N VAL A 255 -11.91 20.05 12.04
CA VAL A 255 -12.07 21.26 11.23
C VAL A 255 -12.30 20.81 9.78
N VAL A 256 -13.55 20.84 9.35
CA VAL A 256 -13.99 20.18 8.11
C VAL A 256 -14.81 21.14 7.26
N ASP A 257 -14.65 21.12 5.93
CA ASP A 257 -15.51 21.85 4.99
C ASP A 257 -15.62 23.38 5.24
N ASN A 258 -14.58 24.01 5.82
CA ASN A 258 -14.54 25.47 6.05
C ASN A 258 -13.92 26.20 4.84
N ALA A 259 -14.76 26.53 3.85
CA ALA A 259 -14.33 27.16 2.60
C ALA A 259 -13.66 28.54 2.75
N SER A 260 -13.95 29.28 3.83
CA SER A 260 -13.42 30.64 4.05
C SER A 260 -12.30 30.73 5.08
N LEU A 261 -11.92 29.62 5.72
CA LEU A 261 -10.98 29.61 6.84
C LEU A 261 -9.52 29.59 6.35
N LEU A 262 -8.78 30.66 6.66
CA LEU A 262 -7.40 30.82 6.18
C LEU A 262 -6.33 30.16 7.05
N ASN A 263 -6.58 30.09 8.36
CA ASN A 263 -5.68 29.49 9.34
C ASN A 263 -6.45 28.97 10.57
N LEU A 264 -5.73 28.31 11.47
CA LEU A 264 -6.28 27.78 12.72
C LEU A 264 -5.94 28.64 13.94
N ASP A 265 -5.61 29.92 13.75
CA ASP A 265 -5.26 30.82 14.85
C ASP A 265 -6.41 30.89 15.87
N GLY A 266 -6.05 30.88 17.16
CA GLY A 266 -6.99 30.69 18.26
C GLY A 266 -6.94 29.30 18.90
N LEU A 267 -6.29 28.32 18.28
CA LEU A 267 -6.13 26.97 18.89
C LEU A 267 -4.77 26.75 19.57
N SER A 268 -3.93 27.78 19.68
CA SER A 268 -2.51 27.61 20.06
C SER A 268 -2.28 27.15 21.49
N ASN A 269 -3.29 27.29 22.35
CA ASN A 269 -3.26 26.80 23.73
C ASN A 269 -3.65 25.32 23.84
N VAL A 270 -4.18 24.70 22.79
CA VAL A 270 -4.52 23.28 22.77
C VAL A 270 -3.23 22.47 22.81
N SER A 271 -2.95 21.83 23.94
CA SER A 271 -1.72 21.05 24.12
C SER A 271 -1.91 19.55 23.96
N ASN A 272 -3.15 19.06 24.13
CA ASN A 272 -3.48 17.64 24.12
C ASN A 272 -4.79 17.39 23.38
N LEU A 273 -4.78 16.37 22.53
CA LEU A 273 -5.97 15.78 21.93
C LEU A 273 -5.80 14.29 21.64
N GLN A 274 -6.91 13.57 21.55
CA GLN A 274 -6.89 12.19 21.09
C GLN A 274 -6.87 12.13 19.56
N ASN A 275 -7.82 12.72 18.84
CA ASN A 275 -7.81 12.72 17.37
C ASN A 275 -7.86 14.14 16.77
N LEU A 276 -7.13 14.33 15.66
CA LEU A 276 -7.08 15.57 14.90
C LEU A 276 -7.49 15.31 13.46
N TYR A 277 -8.56 15.97 13.01
CA TYR A 277 -9.07 15.90 11.65
C TYR A 277 -9.13 17.31 11.04
N ILE A 278 -8.38 17.54 9.97
CA ILE A 278 -8.38 18.78 9.19
C ILE A 278 -8.67 18.40 7.74
N LEU A 279 -9.93 18.50 7.34
CA LEU A 279 -10.42 17.91 6.08
C LEU A 279 -11.10 18.96 5.20
N ASN A 280 -10.85 18.94 3.89
CA ASN A 280 -11.60 19.72 2.92
C ASN A 280 -11.68 21.24 3.22
N ASN A 281 -10.59 21.87 3.66
CA ASN A 281 -10.54 23.33 3.87
C ASN A 281 -9.75 23.98 2.72
N PRO A 282 -10.40 24.34 1.59
CA PRO A 282 -9.73 24.69 0.34
C PRO A 282 -8.86 25.96 0.42
N THR A 283 -9.18 26.90 1.31
CA THR A 283 -8.45 28.17 1.48
C THR A 283 -7.48 28.15 2.66
N LEU A 284 -7.43 27.06 3.42
CA LEU A 284 -6.55 26.92 4.59
C LEU A 284 -5.09 26.91 4.14
N THR A 285 -4.34 27.94 4.53
CA THR A 285 -2.93 28.10 4.14
C THR A 285 -1.96 27.67 5.23
N SER A 286 -2.39 27.69 6.50
CA SER A 286 -1.54 27.45 7.67
C SER A 286 -2.30 26.76 8.79
N ILE A 287 -1.62 25.87 9.50
CA ILE A 287 -2.09 25.22 10.73
C ILE A 287 -1.28 25.67 11.97
N ASN A 288 -0.59 26.81 11.90
CA ASN A 288 0.28 27.31 12.98
C ASN A 288 -0.45 27.45 14.33
N GLY A 289 -1.76 27.68 14.30
CA GLY A 289 -2.60 27.67 15.49
C GLY A 289 -2.59 26.34 16.26
N LEU A 290 -1.95 25.27 15.78
CA LEU A 290 -1.78 24.02 16.53
C LEU A 290 -0.43 23.90 17.25
N SER A 291 0.40 24.95 17.25
CA SER A 291 1.78 24.92 17.78
C SER A 291 1.92 24.50 19.24
N GLY A 292 0.83 24.48 20.02
CA GLY A 292 0.81 24.00 21.40
C GLY A 292 0.83 22.47 21.52
N LEU A 293 0.52 21.72 20.46
CA LEU A 293 0.45 20.26 20.49
C LEU A 293 1.83 19.63 20.68
N THR A 294 1.94 18.73 21.65
CA THR A 294 3.15 17.92 21.89
C THR A 294 3.00 16.47 21.46
N ALA A 295 1.77 15.96 21.36
CA ALA A 295 1.47 14.60 20.92
C ALA A 295 0.01 14.48 20.44
N VAL A 296 -0.26 13.49 19.59
CA VAL A 296 -1.62 13.06 19.22
C VAL A 296 -1.84 11.64 19.75
N GLN A 297 -2.75 11.46 20.70
CA GLN A 297 -2.97 10.16 21.37
C GLN A 297 -3.72 9.13 20.51
N GLY A 298 -4.18 9.54 19.34
CA GLY A 298 -4.96 8.75 18.40
C GLY A 298 -4.54 9.06 16.98
N GLN A 299 -5.50 9.35 16.11
CA GLN A 299 -5.28 9.58 14.69
C GLN A 299 -5.06 11.07 14.37
N CYS A 300 -4.13 11.36 13.47
CA CYS A 300 -3.89 12.67 12.89
C CYS A 300 -4.13 12.61 11.38
N THR A 301 -4.99 13.49 10.86
CA THR A 301 -5.43 13.42 9.46
C THR A 301 -5.58 14.80 8.87
N LEU A 302 -4.82 15.07 7.79
CA LEU A 302 -4.81 16.31 7.02
C LEU A 302 -5.13 15.96 5.56
N ILE A 303 -6.40 16.07 5.18
CA ILE A 303 -6.89 15.63 3.87
C ILE A 303 -7.52 16.78 3.09
N ASN A 304 -7.19 16.90 1.81
CA ASN A 304 -7.81 17.84 0.87
C ASN A 304 -7.78 19.30 1.37
N ASN A 305 -6.62 19.77 1.84
CA ASN A 305 -6.38 21.19 2.11
C ASN A 305 -5.42 21.74 1.05
N PRO A 306 -5.88 21.93 -0.21
CA PRO A 306 -5.01 22.20 -1.35
C PRO A 306 -4.16 23.47 -1.23
N SER A 307 -4.58 24.46 -0.45
CA SER A 307 -3.82 25.70 -0.22
C SER A 307 -2.81 25.61 0.94
N LEU A 308 -2.77 24.49 1.68
CA LEU A 308 -1.90 24.32 2.84
C LEU A 308 -0.44 24.25 2.39
N GLN A 309 0.37 25.21 2.84
CA GLN A 309 1.74 25.37 2.34
C GLN A 309 2.78 24.61 3.16
N SER A 310 2.46 24.35 4.43
CA SER A 310 3.38 23.79 5.42
C SER A 310 2.63 23.13 6.58
N LEU A 311 3.29 22.20 7.27
CA LEU A 311 2.77 21.55 8.48
C LEU A 311 3.22 22.28 9.77
N GLN A 312 3.83 23.46 9.64
CA GLN A 312 4.17 24.28 10.80
C GLN A 312 2.92 24.54 11.64
N GLY A 313 3.02 24.25 12.94
CA GLY A 313 1.89 23.99 13.82
C GLY A 313 1.95 22.60 14.45
N LEU A 314 2.50 21.59 13.75
CA LEU A 314 2.74 20.25 14.32
C LEU A 314 4.17 20.07 14.86
N ASN A 315 4.97 21.13 14.89
CA ASN A 315 6.41 21.07 15.13
C ASN A 315 6.77 20.60 16.55
N GLY A 316 5.84 20.64 17.50
CA GLY A 316 5.99 20.07 18.84
C GLY A 316 5.56 18.62 18.96
N VAL A 317 4.88 18.06 17.96
CA VAL A 317 4.29 16.72 18.02
C VAL A 317 5.37 15.66 17.93
N SER A 318 5.65 14.99 19.06
CA SER A 318 6.66 13.93 19.14
C SER A 318 6.13 12.56 18.72
N THR A 319 4.84 12.29 18.91
CA THR A 319 4.25 10.99 18.61
C THR A 319 2.82 11.11 18.10
N VAL A 320 2.45 10.27 17.14
CA VAL A 320 1.06 9.97 16.76
C VAL A 320 0.81 8.50 17.09
N GLN A 321 -0.08 8.19 18.05
CA GLN A 321 -0.23 6.81 18.53
C GLN A 321 -0.98 5.88 17.58
N GLN A 322 -1.76 6.42 16.65
CA GLN A 322 -2.41 5.64 15.59
C GLN A 322 -1.94 6.13 14.22
N ASN A 323 -2.85 6.30 13.26
CA ASN A 323 -2.51 6.66 11.90
C ASN A 323 -2.16 8.15 11.77
N LEU A 324 -1.15 8.44 10.95
CA LEU A 324 -0.86 9.77 10.44
C LEU A 324 -1.13 9.77 8.93
N GLU A 325 -2.07 10.60 8.46
CA GLU A 325 -2.41 10.70 7.05
C GLU A 325 -2.33 12.15 6.55
N ILE A 326 -1.53 12.36 5.50
CA ILE A 326 -1.34 13.63 4.80
C ILE A 326 -1.70 13.40 3.34
N ASN A 327 -2.91 13.79 2.94
CA ASN A 327 -3.47 13.42 1.64
C ASN A 327 -4.03 14.63 0.88
N GLY A 328 -3.67 14.82 -0.39
CA GLY A 328 -4.34 15.83 -1.24
C GLY A 328 -4.07 17.29 -0.83
N ASN A 329 -2.92 17.58 -0.22
CA ASN A 329 -2.48 18.93 0.13
C ASN A 329 -1.52 19.45 -0.96
N SER A 330 -2.07 19.83 -2.12
CA SER A 330 -1.28 20.07 -3.34
C SER A 330 -0.28 21.23 -3.28
N SER A 331 -0.47 22.21 -2.38
CA SER A 331 0.51 23.30 -2.17
C SER A 331 1.59 22.98 -1.13
N LEU A 332 1.53 21.82 -0.47
CA LEU A 332 2.49 21.42 0.55
C LEU A 332 3.84 21.09 -0.10
N SER A 333 4.89 21.84 0.24
CA SER A 333 6.19 21.73 -0.42
C SER A 333 7.18 20.79 0.25
N SER A 334 7.09 20.64 1.58
CA SER A 334 7.86 19.72 2.42
C SER A 334 7.01 19.22 3.59
N THR A 335 7.50 18.23 4.33
CA THR A 335 6.92 17.82 5.62
C THR A 335 7.45 18.64 6.80
N ASP A 336 7.99 19.85 6.54
CA ASP A 336 8.40 20.75 7.60
C ASP A 336 7.22 21.10 8.49
N GLY A 337 7.46 20.96 9.79
CA GLY A 337 6.44 20.96 10.83
C GLY A 337 6.35 19.62 11.55
N LEU A 338 7.06 18.57 11.12
CA LEU A 338 7.10 17.28 11.83
C LEU A 338 8.47 16.98 12.48
N GLN A 339 9.30 18.01 12.72
CA GLN A 339 10.71 17.84 13.13
C GLN A 339 10.89 17.06 14.44
N SER A 340 9.90 17.13 15.33
CA SER A 340 9.93 16.41 16.60
C SER A 340 9.35 15.00 16.54
N LEU A 341 8.70 14.61 15.44
CA LEU A 341 8.00 13.34 15.33
C LEU A 341 9.02 12.18 15.35
N THR A 342 8.96 11.35 16.39
CA THR A 342 9.83 10.19 16.58
C THR A 342 9.16 8.88 16.21
N SER A 343 7.83 8.77 16.35
CA SER A 343 7.12 7.54 16.02
C SER A 343 5.66 7.75 15.60
N VAL A 344 5.20 6.82 14.76
CA VAL A 344 3.79 6.65 14.36
C VAL A 344 3.35 5.24 14.75
N GLY A 345 2.40 5.13 15.68
CA GLY A 345 1.92 3.85 16.22
C GLY A 345 0.97 3.08 15.30
N GLY A 346 0.54 3.68 14.19
CA GLY A 346 -0.27 3.05 13.15
C GLY A 346 0.38 3.15 11.77
N GLU A 347 -0.43 3.39 10.74
CA GLU A 347 0.05 3.65 9.39
C GLU A 347 0.45 5.11 9.20
N PHE A 348 1.55 5.35 8.48
CA PHE A 348 1.93 6.67 8.01
C PHE A 348 1.72 6.77 6.49
N ARG A 349 0.75 7.58 6.08
CA ARG A 349 0.37 7.75 4.67
C ARG A 349 0.64 9.19 4.20
N ILE A 350 1.45 9.33 3.16
CA ILE A 350 1.72 10.59 2.45
C ILE A 350 1.25 10.40 1.01
N LEU A 351 0.06 10.89 0.69
CA LEU A 351 -0.66 10.56 -0.54
C LEU A 351 -1.05 11.81 -1.34
N ASN A 352 -0.92 11.77 -2.66
CA ASN A 352 -1.51 12.80 -3.53
C ASN A 352 -1.09 14.26 -3.20
N ASN A 353 0.10 14.50 -2.63
CA ASN A 353 0.61 15.84 -2.36
C ASN A 353 1.51 16.27 -3.53
N SER A 354 0.90 16.72 -4.63
CA SER A 354 1.62 16.97 -5.89
C SER A 354 2.69 18.07 -5.81
N GLY A 355 2.59 19.00 -4.86
CA GLY A 355 3.61 20.03 -4.60
C GLY A 355 4.77 19.56 -3.71
N LEU A 356 4.69 18.36 -3.12
CA LEU A 356 5.67 17.88 -2.16
C LEU A 356 6.96 17.50 -2.87
N THR A 357 8.05 18.21 -2.57
CA THR A 357 9.36 18.00 -3.21
C THR A 357 10.34 17.22 -2.34
N SER A 358 10.10 17.19 -1.03
CA SER A 358 11.01 16.61 -0.03
C SER A 358 10.26 16.14 1.22
N LEU A 359 10.80 15.13 1.89
CA LEU A 359 10.37 14.67 3.23
C LEU A 359 11.17 15.33 4.37
N THR A 360 11.86 16.44 4.08
CA THR A 360 12.50 17.28 5.09
C THR A 360 11.49 17.64 6.17
N GLY A 361 11.93 17.55 7.42
CA GLY A 361 11.05 17.67 8.57
C GLY A 361 10.81 16.35 9.30
N LEU A 362 11.11 15.18 8.71
CA LEU A 362 10.92 13.88 9.37
C LEU A 362 12.19 13.30 10.01
N ASN A 363 13.24 14.11 10.19
CA ASN A 363 14.58 13.63 10.52
C ASN A 363 14.69 12.87 11.86
N SER A 364 13.70 13.03 12.74
CA SER A 364 13.64 12.37 14.05
C SER A 364 12.82 11.07 14.03
N LEU A 365 12.10 10.79 12.93
CA LEU A 365 11.20 9.65 12.83
C LEU A 365 12.01 8.36 12.80
N ASN A 366 11.82 7.51 13.79
CA ASN A 366 12.54 6.25 13.95
C ASN A 366 11.66 5.02 13.72
N ASP A 367 10.39 5.07 14.12
CA ASP A 367 9.51 3.90 14.10
C ASP A 367 8.14 4.20 13.50
N ILE A 368 7.68 3.30 12.63
CA ILE A 368 6.29 3.21 12.18
C ILE A 368 5.80 1.82 12.52
N SER A 369 4.76 1.68 13.33
CA SER A 369 4.34 0.35 13.82
C SER A 369 3.58 -0.50 12.79
N LEU A 370 3.00 0.11 11.75
CA LEU A 370 2.32 -0.60 10.66
C LEU A 370 2.95 -0.27 9.30
N ASP A 371 2.19 0.35 8.39
CA ASP A 371 2.62 0.61 7.01
C ASP A 371 3.18 2.02 6.83
N LEU A 372 4.24 2.15 6.04
CA LEU A 372 4.65 3.40 5.40
C LEU A 372 4.13 3.42 3.95
N LYS A 373 3.31 4.40 3.60
CA LYS A 373 2.78 4.59 2.24
C LYS A 373 3.13 5.97 1.72
N VAL A 374 3.97 6.05 0.68
CA VAL A 374 4.34 7.29 0.00
C VAL A 374 3.92 7.16 -1.46
N THR A 375 2.76 7.71 -1.82
CA THR A 375 2.12 7.45 -3.12
C THR A 375 1.61 8.73 -3.79
N ASN A 376 1.75 8.82 -5.11
CA ASN A 376 1.24 9.93 -5.93
C ASN A 376 1.76 11.31 -5.50
N ASN A 377 3.00 11.41 -4.98
CA ASN A 377 3.65 12.68 -4.70
C ASN A 377 4.57 13.01 -5.88
N THR A 378 3.97 13.45 -6.99
CA THR A 378 4.63 13.50 -8.31
C THR A 378 5.85 14.41 -8.40
N SER A 379 5.97 15.42 -7.52
CA SER A 379 7.13 16.33 -7.45
C SER A 379 8.21 15.87 -6.46
N LEU A 380 8.01 14.76 -5.74
CA LEU A 380 8.95 14.29 -4.72
C LEU A 380 10.22 13.78 -5.40
N VAL A 381 11.35 14.43 -5.13
CA VAL A 381 12.62 14.12 -5.82
C VAL A 381 13.46 13.10 -5.05
N SER A 382 13.32 13.07 -3.72
CA SER A 382 14.06 12.16 -2.85
C SER A 382 13.26 11.84 -1.58
N MET A 383 13.52 10.65 -1.02
CA MET A 383 13.03 10.25 0.31
C MET A 383 13.85 10.87 1.46
N ASN A 384 14.84 11.70 1.17
CA ASN A 384 15.63 12.37 2.21
C ASN A 384 14.75 13.12 3.21
N GLY A 385 15.05 12.93 4.49
CA GLY A 385 14.22 13.38 5.60
C GLY A 385 13.78 12.25 6.53
N ILE A 386 13.66 11.01 6.02
CA ILE A 386 13.39 9.82 6.85
C ILE A 386 14.63 8.95 7.10
N ASN A 387 15.84 9.51 6.99
CA ASN A 387 17.11 8.77 7.14
C ASN A 387 17.28 8.08 8.50
N SER A 388 16.59 8.56 9.53
CA SER A 388 16.60 7.97 10.89
C SER A 388 15.57 6.85 11.08
N LEU A 389 14.71 6.60 10.09
CA LEU A 389 13.67 5.59 10.15
C LEU A 389 14.34 4.22 10.22
N ASN A 390 14.17 3.54 11.35
CA ASN A 390 14.80 2.26 11.64
C ASN A 390 13.85 1.08 11.42
N THR A 391 12.56 1.23 11.76
CA THR A 391 11.58 0.13 11.66
C THR A 391 10.26 0.56 11.00
N VAL A 392 9.69 -0.35 10.20
CA VAL A 392 8.31 -0.26 9.67
C VAL A 392 7.61 -1.59 9.91
N GLY A 393 6.67 -1.66 10.85
CA GLY A 393 6.19 -2.96 11.36
C GLY A 393 5.49 -3.88 10.36
N ARG A 394 4.99 -3.38 9.21
CA ARG A 394 4.35 -4.18 8.17
C ARG A 394 4.88 -3.87 6.77
N ASN A 395 4.27 -2.93 6.04
CA ASN A 395 4.57 -2.72 4.62
C ASN A 395 5.27 -1.39 4.34
N VAL A 396 6.21 -1.38 3.41
CA VAL A 396 6.78 -0.16 2.81
C VAL A 396 6.30 -0.08 1.37
N VAL A 397 5.45 0.90 1.07
CA VAL A 397 4.87 1.11 -0.26
C VAL A 397 5.27 2.48 -0.79
N ILE A 398 6.04 2.50 -1.87
CA ILE A 398 6.45 3.71 -2.59
C ILE A 398 5.96 3.58 -4.02
N SER A 399 4.96 4.37 -4.40
CA SER A 399 4.36 4.21 -5.73
C SER A 399 3.96 5.50 -6.41
N ASN A 400 4.09 5.54 -7.74
CA ASN A 400 3.64 6.67 -8.56
C ASN A 400 4.29 8.03 -8.14
N ASN A 401 5.54 8.01 -7.67
CA ASN A 401 6.33 9.22 -7.40
C ASN A 401 7.25 9.48 -8.59
N SER A 402 6.69 10.05 -9.65
CA SER A 402 7.34 10.12 -10.97
C SER A 402 8.68 10.85 -11.01
N SER A 403 8.91 11.82 -10.11
CA SER A 403 10.16 12.60 -10.03
C SER A 403 11.18 12.03 -9.06
N LEU A 404 10.86 10.93 -8.36
CA LEU A 404 11.72 10.35 -7.35
C LEU A 404 12.96 9.77 -8.03
N GLN A 405 14.16 10.16 -7.59
CA GLN A 405 15.42 9.76 -8.21
C GLN A 405 16.15 8.65 -7.46
N ASN A 406 15.99 8.56 -6.14
CA ASN A 406 16.60 7.54 -5.30
C ASN A 406 15.78 7.29 -4.02
N THR A 407 16.08 6.20 -3.33
CA THR A 407 15.51 5.87 -2.02
C THR A 407 16.50 6.08 -0.86
N ASP A 408 17.53 6.91 -1.00
CA ASP A 408 18.62 7.07 -0.01
C ASP A 408 18.12 7.45 1.40
N GLY A 409 16.95 8.08 1.47
CA GLY A 409 16.22 8.34 2.72
C GLY A 409 15.90 7.08 3.54
N LEU A 410 15.89 5.89 2.94
CA LEU A 410 15.67 4.61 3.62
C LEU A 410 16.96 3.95 4.13
N SER A 411 18.10 4.64 4.07
CA SER A 411 19.40 4.08 4.44
C SER A 411 19.47 3.55 5.88
N GLY A 412 18.71 4.13 6.81
CA GLY A 412 18.62 3.68 8.20
C GLY A 412 17.64 2.52 8.45
N LEU A 413 16.82 2.16 7.45
CA LEU A 413 15.77 1.15 7.60
C LEU A 413 16.40 -0.24 7.78
N SER A 414 16.14 -0.85 8.94
CA SER A 414 16.76 -2.11 9.35
C SER A 414 15.81 -3.30 9.34
N SER A 415 14.51 -3.04 9.50
CA SER A 415 13.48 -4.07 9.46
C SER A 415 12.16 -3.53 8.92
N PHE A 416 11.45 -4.39 8.21
CA PHE A 416 10.02 -4.27 8.00
C PHE A 416 9.34 -5.65 8.04
N GLY A 417 8.01 -5.68 8.16
CA GLY A 417 7.28 -6.91 8.52
C GLY A 417 6.90 -7.84 7.36
N GLU A 418 6.29 -7.32 6.30
CA GLU A 418 5.61 -8.12 5.27
C GLU A 418 6.10 -7.77 3.85
N GLU A 419 5.70 -6.61 3.30
CA GLU A 419 5.93 -6.25 1.90
C GLU A 419 6.81 -5.01 1.74
N PHE A 420 7.73 -5.06 0.77
CA PHE A 420 8.40 -3.89 0.19
C PHE A 420 8.01 -3.75 -1.27
N LEU A 421 7.27 -2.68 -1.60
CA LEU A 421 6.76 -2.40 -2.92
C LEU A 421 7.27 -1.05 -3.42
N VAL A 422 8.01 -1.05 -4.53
CA VAL A 422 8.39 0.18 -5.25
C VAL A 422 7.89 0.11 -6.69
N SER A 423 6.96 0.99 -7.05
CA SER A 423 6.36 0.94 -8.40
C SER A 423 6.13 2.30 -9.06
N ASN A 424 6.19 2.32 -10.39
CA ASN A 424 5.85 3.48 -11.21
C ASN A 424 6.60 4.78 -10.82
N CYS A 425 7.83 4.68 -10.35
CA CYS A 425 8.71 5.82 -10.05
C CYS A 425 9.67 6.02 -11.23
N ASN A 426 9.17 6.62 -12.32
CA ASN A 426 9.83 6.58 -13.63
C ASN A 426 11.22 7.23 -13.70
N GLN A 427 11.58 8.15 -12.79
CA GLN A 427 12.91 8.76 -12.72
C GLN A 427 13.83 8.09 -11.68
N LEU A 428 13.37 7.04 -11.00
CA LEU A 428 14.11 6.36 -9.95
C LEU A 428 15.28 5.62 -10.57
N GLN A 429 16.50 5.94 -10.14
CA GLN A 429 17.74 5.34 -10.67
C GLN A 429 18.28 4.23 -9.76
N THR A 430 18.12 4.38 -8.45
CA THR A 430 18.65 3.43 -7.47
C THR A 430 17.66 3.16 -6.35
N ILE A 431 17.62 1.91 -5.90
CA ILE A 431 17.00 1.51 -4.63
C ILE A 431 18.14 1.07 -3.70
N VAL A 432 18.29 1.74 -2.55
CA VAL A 432 19.37 1.49 -1.60
C VAL A 432 18.80 1.35 -0.18
N VAL A 433 18.92 0.14 0.40
CA VAL A 433 18.46 -0.20 1.77
C VAL A 433 19.54 -1.05 2.48
N PRO A 434 20.65 -0.43 2.91
CA PRO A 434 21.88 -1.13 3.29
C PRO A 434 21.84 -1.72 4.71
N SER A 435 20.87 -1.33 5.54
CA SER A 435 20.80 -1.74 6.95
C SER A 435 19.84 -2.92 7.18
N LEU A 436 19.25 -3.45 6.10
CA LEU A 436 18.21 -4.47 6.19
C LEU A 436 18.75 -5.79 6.76
N GLY A 437 18.07 -6.33 7.77
CA GLY A 437 18.59 -7.43 8.59
C GLY A 437 17.71 -8.66 8.79
N ASN A 438 16.48 -8.70 8.28
CA ASN A 438 15.53 -9.81 8.50
C ASN A 438 15.00 -10.39 7.17
N ASP A 439 14.48 -11.62 7.22
CA ASP A 439 13.74 -12.25 6.12
C ASP A 439 12.52 -11.41 5.72
N LEU A 440 12.21 -11.40 4.42
CA LEU A 440 11.10 -10.64 3.86
C LEU A 440 10.05 -11.58 3.29
N ALA A 441 8.77 -11.33 3.58
CA ALA A 441 7.71 -12.05 2.90
C ALA A 441 7.70 -11.66 1.41
N LYS A 442 7.55 -10.38 1.08
CA LYS A 442 7.42 -9.95 -0.32
C LYS A 442 8.30 -8.76 -0.68
N PHE A 443 9.03 -8.87 -1.78
CA PHE A 443 9.79 -7.77 -2.38
C PHE A 443 9.40 -7.60 -3.85
N GLU A 444 8.78 -6.47 -4.17
CA GLU A 444 8.27 -6.19 -5.52
C GLU A 444 8.73 -4.82 -6.02
N VAL A 445 9.38 -4.83 -7.19
CA VAL A 445 9.85 -3.63 -7.89
C VAL A 445 9.29 -3.65 -9.30
N ASN A 446 8.36 -2.74 -9.61
CA ASN A 446 7.55 -2.82 -10.83
C ASN A 446 7.44 -1.48 -11.58
N GLY A 447 7.85 -1.45 -12.85
CA GLY A 447 7.59 -0.31 -13.74
C GLY A 447 8.41 0.94 -13.42
N ASN A 448 9.63 0.78 -12.89
CA ASN A 448 10.55 1.90 -12.63
C ASN A 448 11.54 2.00 -13.80
N ASN A 449 11.15 2.68 -14.88
CA ASN A 449 11.86 2.60 -16.16
C ASN A 449 13.33 3.04 -16.12
N ALA A 450 13.68 4.04 -15.29
CA ALA A 450 15.06 4.54 -15.17
C ALA A 450 15.91 3.79 -14.13
N LEU A 451 15.35 2.77 -13.46
CA LEU A 451 16.03 2.06 -12.38
C LEU A 451 17.19 1.29 -12.96
N GLN A 452 18.40 1.51 -12.44
CA GLN A 452 19.63 0.86 -12.88
C GLN A 452 20.02 -0.27 -11.93
N SER A 453 19.94 -0.02 -10.62
CA SER A 453 20.35 -1.01 -9.62
C SER A 453 19.50 -1.02 -8.36
N ILE A 454 19.45 -2.19 -7.74
CA ILE A 454 18.90 -2.42 -6.40
C ILE A 454 20.05 -2.87 -5.51
N SER A 455 20.24 -2.25 -4.35
CA SER A 455 21.23 -2.63 -3.36
C SER A 455 20.57 -2.79 -2.00
N LEU A 456 20.68 -3.99 -1.44
CA LEU A 456 20.16 -4.33 -0.11
C LEU A 456 21.32 -4.60 0.86
N GLY A 457 21.03 -4.60 2.16
CA GLY A 457 22.03 -4.75 3.21
C GLY A 457 22.85 -6.05 3.14
N SER A 458 23.99 -6.06 3.82
CA SER A 458 24.98 -7.14 3.72
C SER A 458 24.65 -8.39 4.54
N ASN A 459 23.41 -8.58 4.99
CA ASN A 459 23.03 -9.79 5.69
C ASN A 459 22.90 -10.93 4.66
N SER A 460 23.94 -11.76 4.54
CA SER A 460 24.02 -12.89 3.59
C SER A 460 22.96 -13.98 3.77
N ASN A 461 22.11 -13.85 4.79
CA ASN A 461 21.09 -14.86 5.13
C ASN A 461 19.66 -14.38 4.89
N MET A 462 19.39 -13.15 4.41
CA MET A 462 18.00 -12.76 4.16
C MET A 462 17.43 -13.56 2.99
N THR A 463 16.25 -14.11 3.21
CA THR A 463 15.45 -14.84 2.24
C THR A 463 14.19 -14.06 1.86
N PHE A 464 13.58 -14.43 0.73
CA PHE A 464 12.32 -13.86 0.26
C PHE A 464 11.25 -14.95 0.13
N GLU A 465 10.03 -14.70 0.64
CA GLU A 465 8.90 -15.56 0.28
C GLU A 465 8.55 -15.36 -1.21
N SER A 466 8.47 -14.11 -1.66
CA SER A 466 8.28 -13.74 -3.07
C SER A 466 9.20 -12.59 -3.46
N LEU A 467 9.84 -12.72 -4.63
CA LEU A 467 10.67 -11.69 -5.24
C LEU A 467 10.17 -11.41 -6.65
N ARG A 468 9.81 -10.15 -6.94
CA ARG A 468 9.26 -9.75 -8.23
C ARG A 468 9.96 -8.51 -8.75
N ILE A 469 10.72 -8.64 -9.83
CA ILE A 469 11.40 -7.54 -10.51
C ILE A 469 10.83 -7.46 -11.93
N ILE A 470 9.93 -6.50 -12.13
CA ILE A 470 9.02 -6.49 -13.28
C ILE A 470 9.10 -5.14 -14.02
N ASN A 471 9.25 -5.17 -15.33
CA ASN A 471 9.13 -4.02 -16.23
C ASN A 471 10.06 -2.83 -15.89
N ASN A 472 11.28 -3.08 -15.40
CA ASN A 472 12.27 -2.02 -15.12
C ASN A 472 13.27 -1.93 -16.30
N GLN A 473 12.99 -1.04 -17.26
CA GLN A 473 13.66 -1.06 -18.57
C GLN A 473 15.19 -0.88 -18.51
N SER A 474 15.68 0.02 -17.65
CA SER A 474 17.12 0.30 -17.49
C SER A 474 17.81 -0.57 -16.43
N PHE A 475 17.12 -1.57 -15.87
CA PHE A 475 17.66 -2.35 -14.74
C PHE A 475 18.76 -3.28 -15.23
N THR A 476 19.95 -3.16 -14.64
CA THR A 476 21.14 -3.93 -15.03
C THR A 476 21.65 -4.86 -13.95
N ASP A 477 21.43 -4.55 -12.67
CA ASP A 477 22.09 -5.30 -11.59
C ASP A 477 21.33 -5.28 -10.26
N PHE A 478 21.38 -6.39 -9.55
CA PHE A 478 20.91 -6.54 -8.17
C PHE A 478 22.12 -6.78 -7.26
N LEU A 479 22.58 -5.71 -6.60
CA LEU A 479 23.71 -5.71 -5.69
C LEU A 479 23.32 -6.26 -4.32
N TYR A 480 23.07 -7.56 -4.27
CA TYR A 480 22.83 -8.36 -3.08
C TYR A 480 22.99 -9.83 -3.42
N THR A 481 23.44 -10.63 -2.47
CA THR A 481 23.54 -12.09 -2.64
C THR A 481 22.43 -12.75 -1.84
N LEU A 482 21.54 -13.48 -2.52
CA LEU A 482 20.47 -14.22 -1.87
C LEU A 482 21.04 -15.26 -0.89
N GLY A 483 20.41 -15.37 0.29
CA GLY A 483 20.61 -16.50 1.18
C GLY A 483 19.95 -17.77 0.64
N ASN A 484 20.31 -18.93 1.21
CA ASN A 484 19.70 -20.22 0.86
C ASN A 484 18.21 -20.29 1.25
N ILE A 485 17.36 -20.81 0.36
CA ILE A 485 15.88 -20.86 0.49
C ILE A 485 15.39 -22.30 0.27
N ASN A 486 15.00 -23.01 1.34
CA ASN A 486 14.61 -24.43 1.26
C ASN A 486 13.15 -24.68 1.69
N THR A 487 12.20 -23.94 1.13
CA THR A 487 10.77 -24.04 1.47
C THR A 487 9.94 -24.56 0.29
N ASP A 488 9.22 -25.67 0.48
CA ASP A 488 8.38 -26.36 -0.53
C ASP A 488 7.08 -25.63 -0.96
N SER A 489 6.98 -24.30 -0.87
CA SER A 489 5.74 -23.57 -1.19
C SER A 489 5.59 -23.28 -2.69
N SER A 490 4.49 -23.76 -3.30
CA SER A 490 4.18 -23.56 -4.73
C SER A 490 3.50 -22.22 -5.04
N SER A 491 3.07 -21.44 -4.05
CA SER A 491 2.52 -20.09 -4.20
C SER A 491 3.58 -19.00 -4.39
N ASP A 492 4.82 -19.34 -4.07
CA ASP A 492 5.89 -18.41 -3.79
C ASP A 492 6.89 -18.42 -4.94
N SER A 493 6.95 -17.33 -5.71
CA SER A 493 7.73 -17.27 -6.95
C SER A 493 8.76 -16.16 -6.94
N ILE A 494 9.88 -16.46 -7.60
CA ILE A 494 10.79 -15.45 -8.11
C ILE A 494 10.40 -15.15 -9.55
N VAL A 495 10.04 -13.90 -9.82
CA VAL A 495 9.64 -13.43 -11.14
C VAL A 495 10.56 -12.30 -11.57
N ILE A 496 11.31 -12.53 -12.64
CA ILE A 496 12.17 -11.56 -13.30
C ILE A 496 11.60 -11.37 -14.70
N GLN A 497 10.88 -10.27 -14.91
CA GLN A 497 10.10 -10.09 -16.11
C GLN A 497 10.28 -8.71 -16.74
N GLY A 498 10.51 -8.63 -18.05
CA GLY A 498 10.43 -7.36 -18.79
C GLY A 498 11.53 -6.35 -18.45
N ASN A 499 12.69 -6.81 -17.96
CA ASN A 499 13.84 -5.96 -17.64
C ASN A 499 14.81 -5.97 -18.83
N ALA A 500 14.59 -5.07 -19.79
CA ALA A 500 15.26 -5.13 -21.10
C ALA A 500 16.78 -4.95 -21.05
N SER A 501 17.33 -4.26 -20.05
CA SER A 501 18.78 -4.03 -19.91
C SER A 501 19.49 -5.04 -19.00
N LEU A 502 18.78 -6.00 -18.43
CA LEU A 502 19.35 -7.00 -17.52
C LEU A 502 20.11 -8.05 -18.33
N THR A 503 21.41 -8.20 -18.10
CA THR A 503 22.27 -9.09 -18.89
C THR A 503 22.63 -10.41 -18.21
N ASN A 504 22.53 -10.47 -16.87
CA ASN A 504 22.82 -11.64 -16.04
C ASN A 504 21.92 -11.67 -14.80
N LEU A 505 22.08 -12.68 -13.94
CA LEU A 505 21.27 -12.93 -12.75
C LEU A 505 22.14 -12.98 -11.49
N SER A 506 23.05 -12.01 -11.35
CA SER A 506 24.09 -11.93 -10.31
C SER A 506 23.61 -12.20 -8.88
N LEU A 507 22.34 -11.92 -8.61
CA LEU A 507 21.60 -12.20 -7.37
C LEU A 507 21.71 -13.66 -6.88
N PHE A 508 21.89 -14.63 -7.79
CA PHE A 508 21.89 -16.06 -7.48
C PHE A 508 23.28 -16.68 -7.25
N ASN A 509 24.37 -15.92 -7.45
CA ASN A 509 25.76 -16.41 -7.47
C ASN A 509 26.27 -17.21 -6.27
N SER A 510 25.57 -17.21 -5.14
CA SER A 510 25.96 -17.99 -3.94
C SER A 510 24.83 -18.84 -3.37
N VAL A 511 23.73 -18.97 -4.10
CA VAL A 511 22.59 -19.79 -3.69
C VAL A 511 22.92 -21.24 -4.04
N THR A 512 23.01 -22.09 -3.02
CA THR A 512 23.28 -23.53 -3.20
C THR A 512 22.06 -24.38 -2.85
N SER A 513 21.20 -23.90 -1.96
CA SER A 513 19.95 -24.55 -1.59
C SER A 513 18.80 -23.63 -1.96
N PHE A 514 18.04 -24.04 -2.96
CA PHE A 514 16.87 -23.34 -3.49
C PHE A 514 15.75 -24.36 -3.70
N ARG A 515 14.48 -23.98 -3.53
CA ARG A 515 13.36 -24.82 -3.92
C ARG A 515 12.08 -24.02 -4.15
N LYS A 516 12.12 -23.09 -5.11
CA LYS A 516 10.96 -22.27 -5.48
C LYS A 516 10.74 -22.25 -6.99
N ASN A 517 9.61 -21.66 -7.39
CA ASN A 517 9.33 -21.34 -8.78
C ASN A 517 10.20 -20.17 -9.22
N ILE A 518 10.87 -20.30 -10.37
CA ILE A 518 11.56 -19.20 -11.03
C ILE A 518 10.96 -18.97 -12.41
N SER A 519 10.67 -17.70 -12.71
CA SER A 519 10.15 -17.25 -13.99
C SER A 519 11.00 -16.10 -14.53
N ILE A 520 11.70 -16.35 -15.63
CA ILE A 520 12.58 -15.40 -16.32
C ILE A 520 11.95 -15.13 -17.70
N ILE A 521 11.23 -14.02 -17.81
CA ILE A 521 10.31 -13.79 -18.93
C ILE A 521 10.55 -12.43 -19.60
N ASN A 522 10.66 -12.37 -20.93
CA ASN A 522 10.77 -11.11 -21.68
C ASN A 522 11.94 -10.19 -21.24
N ASN A 523 13.08 -10.75 -20.78
CA ASN A 523 14.27 -9.95 -20.47
C ASN A 523 15.15 -9.90 -21.72
N ALA A 524 14.86 -8.94 -22.60
CA ALA A 524 15.42 -8.90 -23.95
C ALA A 524 16.97 -8.89 -23.99
N GLY A 525 17.63 -8.25 -23.03
CA GLY A 525 19.09 -8.18 -22.96
C GLY A 525 19.78 -9.31 -22.20
N LEU A 526 19.04 -10.28 -21.67
CA LEU A 526 19.60 -11.38 -20.88
C LEU A 526 20.34 -12.35 -21.80
N THR A 527 21.63 -12.55 -21.54
CA THR A 527 22.50 -13.44 -22.34
C THR A 527 23.15 -14.54 -21.52
N ASP A 528 23.11 -14.45 -20.20
CA ASP A 528 23.88 -15.30 -19.30
C ASP A 528 23.00 -15.80 -18.14
N LEU A 529 22.96 -17.13 -17.98
CA LEU A 529 22.27 -17.82 -16.89
C LEU A 529 23.24 -18.52 -15.92
N SER A 530 24.55 -18.34 -16.08
CA SER A 530 25.58 -19.07 -15.33
C SER A 530 25.48 -18.86 -13.81
N ASP A 531 24.93 -17.71 -13.38
CA ASP A 531 24.65 -17.41 -11.97
C ASP A 531 23.65 -18.39 -11.32
N LEU A 532 22.91 -19.19 -12.11
CA LEU A 532 22.03 -20.26 -11.62
C LEU A 532 22.75 -21.60 -11.38
N GLY A 533 23.98 -21.77 -11.89
CA GLY A 533 24.67 -23.07 -11.96
C GLY A 533 25.07 -23.70 -10.62
N THR A 534 24.98 -22.95 -9.51
CA THR A 534 25.19 -23.48 -8.16
C THR A 534 23.93 -24.10 -7.55
N ILE A 535 22.78 -23.94 -8.19
CA ILE A 535 21.48 -24.33 -7.65
C ILE A 535 21.10 -25.73 -8.13
N GLU A 536 21.10 -26.68 -7.20
CA GLU A 536 20.79 -28.09 -7.50
C GLU A 536 19.29 -28.40 -7.53
N ASN A 537 18.42 -27.52 -7.04
CA ASN A 537 16.99 -27.82 -6.85
C ASN A 537 16.09 -26.63 -7.23
N PHE A 538 15.03 -26.89 -7.98
CA PHE A 538 13.95 -25.92 -8.26
C PHE A 538 12.59 -26.61 -8.17
N ASN A 539 11.52 -25.82 -7.94
CA ASN A 539 10.16 -26.34 -8.14
C ASN A 539 9.81 -26.27 -9.64
N ASP A 540 9.29 -25.15 -10.13
CA ASP A 540 9.15 -24.88 -11.58
C ASP A 540 10.25 -23.95 -12.09
N ILE A 541 10.74 -24.21 -13.31
CA ILE A 541 11.62 -23.30 -14.06
C ILE A 541 10.90 -22.87 -15.33
N THR A 542 10.74 -21.57 -15.54
CA THR A 542 10.17 -20.99 -16.77
C THR A 542 11.12 -19.95 -17.34
N ILE A 543 11.65 -20.19 -18.54
CA ILE A 543 12.50 -19.28 -19.30
C ILE A 543 11.80 -18.98 -20.61
N GLN A 544 11.25 -17.78 -20.73
CA GLN A 544 10.37 -17.46 -21.83
C GLN A 544 10.70 -16.12 -22.51
N ASN A 545 10.75 -16.11 -23.84
CA ASN A 545 10.88 -14.89 -24.65
C ASN A 545 12.09 -14.01 -24.28
N ASN A 546 13.21 -14.59 -23.84
CA ASN A 546 14.45 -13.85 -23.60
C ASN A 546 15.23 -13.80 -24.92
N ALA A 547 14.99 -12.74 -25.70
CA ALA A 547 15.36 -12.70 -27.11
C ALA A 547 16.88 -12.80 -27.38
N SER A 548 17.75 -12.36 -26.47
CA SER A 548 19.21 -12.44 -26.64
C SER A 548 19.86 -13.66 -25.98
N LEU A 549 19.08 -14.53 -25.34
CA LEU A 549 19.61 -15.73 -24.70
C LEU A 549 19.92 -16.79 -25.78
N ASP A 550 21.20 -17.11 -25.97
CA ASP A 550 21.67 -18.05 -26.99
C ASP A 550 22.05 -19.45 -26.45
N ASN A 551 22.18 -19.57 -25.13
CA ASN A 551 22.44 -20.82 -24.42
C ASN A 551 21.69 -20.88 -23.08
N ILE A 552 21.71 -22.05 -22.44
CA ILE A 552 21.18 -22.26 -21.08
C ILE A 552 22.26 -22.68 -20.09
N ASP A 553 23.50 -22.24 -20.32
CA ASP A 553 24.65 -22.53 -19.47
C ASP A 553 24.36 -21.96 -18.08
N GLY A 554 24.13 -22.84 -17.10
CA GLY A 554 23.59 -22.49 -15.78
C GLY A 554 22.41 -23.36 -15.35
N LEU A 555 21.70 -23.98 -16.30
CA LEU A 555 20.72 -25.05 -16.04
C LEU A 555 21.40 -26.42 -16.17
N GLY A 556 22.27 -26.76 -15.21
CA GLY A 556 23.06 -28.00 -15.21
C GLY A 556 23.50 -28.41 -13.80
N ASN A 557 24.55 -29.22 -13.68
CA ASN A 557 25.22 -29.56 -12.41
C ASN A 557 24.33 -30.26 -11.35
N ASN A 558 23.87 -31.49 -11.61
CA ASN A 558 23.02 -32.29 -10.71
C ASN A 558 21.64 -31.66 -10.42
N LEU A 559 21.15 -30.80 -11.31
CA LEU A 559 19.87 -30.12 -11.18
C LEU A 559 18.68 -31.09 -11.10
N THR A 560 17.84 -30.93 -10.07
CA THR A 560 16.55 -31.59 -9.91
C THR A 560 15.41 -30.56 -9.99
N VAL A 561 14.45 -30.78 -10.88
CA VAL A 561 13.25 -29.95 -11.05
C VAL A 561 12.03 -30.73 -10.56
N TYR A 562 11.40 -30.28 -9.48
CA TYR A 562 10.25 -30.97 -8.87
C TYR A 562 8.92 -30.73 -9.61
N GLY A 563 8.84 -29.66 -10.38
CA GLY A 563 7.74 -29.32 -11.27
C GLY A 563 8.18 -29.39 -12.72
N ASN A 564 7.78 -28.39 -13.51
CA ASN A 564 8.04 -28.33 -14.94
C ASN A 564 9.31 -27.53 -15.26
N LEU A 565 10.04 -27.96 -16.29
CA LEU A 565 11.05 -27.15 -16.96
C LEU A 565 10.46 -26.66 -18.29
N THR A 566 10.26 -25.35 -18.42
CA THR A 566 9.72 -24.71 -19.61
C THR A 566 10.74 -23.74 -20.20
N ILE A 567 11.13 -23.97 -21.45
CA ILE A 567 11.99 -23.13 -22.27
C ILE A 567 11.21 -22.79 -23.55
N ASP A 568 10.65 -21.58 -23.60
CA ASP A 568 9.69 -21.19 -24.65
C ASP A 568 10.03 -19.86 -25.33
N GLY A 569 10.03 -19.81 -26.67
CA GLY A 569 10.09 -18.53 -27.39
C GLY A 569 11.43 -17.78 -27.30
N ASN A 570 12.53 -18.41 -26.86
CA ASN A 570 13.85 -17.79 -26.79
C ASN A 570 14.49 -17.83 -28.18
N GLN A 571 14.25 -16.79 -28.97
CA GLN A 571 14.52 -16.79 -30.41
C GLN A 571 15.98 -16.98 -30.80
N SER A 572 16.94 -16.56 -29.95
CA SER A 572 18.38 -16.72 -30.21
C SER A 572 18.98 -18.01 -29.66
N LEU A 573 18.20 -18.84 -28.93
CA LEU A 573 18.69 -20.06 -28.31
C LEU A 573 19.15 -21.05 -29.36
N THR A 574 20.44 -21.40 -29.35
CA THR A 574 21.05 -22.41 -30.24
C THR A 574 21.68 -23.54 -29.46
N ASN A 575 22.10 -23.32 -28.21
CA ASN A 575 22.84 -24.29 -27.42
C ASN A 575 22.07 -24.71 -26.16
N ILE A 576 21.74 -25.99 -26.06
CA ILE A 576 21.14 -26.59 -24.85
C ILE A 576 21.99 -27.70 -24.24
N THR A 577 23.27 -27.80 -24.61
CA THR A 577 24.17 -28.92 -24.22
C THR A 577 24.11 -29.24 -22.73
N HIS A 578 24.15 -28.24 -21.86
CA HIS A 578 24.13 -28.41 -20.39
C HIS A 578 22.86 -29.06 -19.80
N ILE A 579 21.78 -29.22 -20.58
CA ILE A 579 20.58 -29.91 -20.12
C ILE A 579 20.84 -31.41 -19.87
N ASP A 580 21.89 -31.95 -20.48
CA ASP A 580 22.37 -33.31 -20.26
C ASP A 580 22.95 -33.51 -18.84
N GLU A 581 23.10 -32.46 -18.03
CA GLU A 581 23.51 -32.55 -16.62
C GLU A 581 22.33 -32.58 -15.64
N VAL A 582 21.09 -32.40 -16.12
CA VAL A 582 19.87 -32.40 -15.28
C VAL A 582 19.58 -33.80 -14.72
N LEU A 583 19.60 -33.97 -13.41
CA LEU A 583 19.41 -35.28 -12.79
C LEU A 583 17.98 -35.83 -13.00
N LYS A 584 16.97 -35.00 -12.75
CA LYS A 584 15.55 -35.43 -12.75
C LYS A 584 14.60 -34.25 -12.95
N ILE A 585 13.52 -34.48 -13.71
CA ILE A 585 12.37 -33.59 -13.84
C ILE A 585 11.12 -34.39 -13.44
N PHE A 586 10.47 -34.04 -12.35
CA PHE A 586 9.26 -34.74 -11.86
C PHE A 586 7.97 -34.30 -12.59
N GLY A 587 7.94 -33.06 -13.11
CA GLY A 587 6.89 -32.58 -14.01
C GLY A 587 7.22 -32.83 -15.48
N GLY A 588 6.74 -31.95 -16.36
CA GLY A 588 7.02 -31.99 -17.80
C GLY A 588 8.24 -31.18 -18.23
N LEU A 589 8.78 -31.53 -19.39
CA LEU A 589 9.78 -30.77 -20.12
C LEU A 589 9.12 -30.15 -21.35
N ASN A 590 9.06 -28.82 -21.42
CA ASN A 590 8.50 -28.09 -22.55
C ASN A 590 9.62 -27.28 -23.22
N LEU A 591 10.02 -27.67 -24.42
CA LEU A 591 11.02 -26.98 -25.24
C LEU A 591 10.32 -26.53 -26.52
N THR A 592 9.80 -25.29 -26.51
CA THR A 592 8.87 -24.86 -27.56
C THR A 592 9.21 -23.50 -28.16
N ASN A 593 8.89 -23.28 -29.44
CA ASN A 593 9.00 -21.97 -30.10
C ASN A 593 10.42 -21.33 -30.06
N ASN A 594 11.50 -22.11 -29.88
CA ASN A 594 12.88 -21.63 -29.90
C ASN A 594 13.42 -21.78 -31.33
N SER A 595 13.08 -20.85 -32.21
CA SER A 595 13.26 -21.00 -33.66
C SER A 595 14.70 -21.18 -34.16
N SER A 596 15.70 -20.78 -33.38
CA SER A 596 17.12 -20.97 -33.74
C SER A 596 17.72 -22.27 -33.21
N LEU A 597 16.97 -23.02 -32.39
CA LEU A 597 17.46 -24.26 -31.78
C LEU A 597 17.29 -25.40 -32.76
N ASP A 598 18.40 -25.87 -33.34
CA ASP A 598 18.48 -26.88 -34.39
C ASP A 598 19.10 -28.21 -33.95
N GLU A 599 19.39 -28.37 -32.65
CA GLU A 599 19.91 -29.62 -32.11
C GLU A 599 19.24 -29.97 -30.76
N CYS A 600 18.68 -31.18 -30.67
CA CYS A 600 18.08 -31.72 -29.44
C CYS A 600 18.79 -32.93 -28.84
N CYS A 601 19.93 -33.35 -29.38
CA CYS A 601 20.71 -34.48 -28.86
C CYS A 601 21.04 -34.41 -27.36
N PRO A 602 21.32 -33.23 -26.78
CA PRO A 602 21.50 -33.13 -25.33
C PRO A 602 20.32 -33.66 -24.49
N LEU A 603 19.12 -33.81 -25.06
CA LEU A 603 17.95 -34.39 -24.39
C LEU A 603 17.94 -35.92 -24.36
N GLU A 604 18.81 -36.61 -25.11
CA GLU A 604 18.79 -38.07 -25.26
C GLU A 604 18.82 -38.78 -23.91
N ARG A 605 19.76 -38.38 -23.04
CA ARG A 605 19.87 -38.95 -21.68
C ARG A 605 18.58 -38.77 -20.89
N LEU A 606 17.93 -37.61 -20.99
CA LEU A 606 16.70 -37.32 -20.25
C LEU A 606 15.52 -38.15 -20.75
N TYR A 607 15.43 -38.32 -22.08
CA TYR A 607 14.42 -39.10 -22.76
C TYR A 607 14.56 -40.61 -22.50
N ASN A 608 15.76 -41.17 -22.72
CA ASN A 608 16.01 -42.61 -22.64
C ASN A 608 16.08 -43.15 -21.20
N ASN A 609 16.59 -42.37 -20.25
CA ASN A 609 16.74 -42.82 -18.86
C ASN A 609 15.49 -42.58 -17.98
N GLY A 610 14.39 -42.08 -18.55
CA GLY A 610 13.18 -41.74 -17.78
C GLY A 610 13.44 -40.66 -16.72
N ALA A 611 14.36 -39.74 -17.01
CA ALA A 611 14.68 -38.65 -16.10
C ALA A 611 13.51 -37.64 -16.00
N VAL A 612 12.65 -37.58 -17.01
CA VAL A 612 11.40 -36.82 -17.00
C VAL A 612 10.23 -37.77 -16.67
N GLU A 613 9.45 -37.48 -15.63
CA GLU A 613 8.25 -38.27 -15.26
C GLU A 613 6.97 -37.79 -15.95
N GLY A 614 6.90 -36.49 -16.27
CA GLY A 614 5.79 -35.90 -17.00
C GLY A 614 5.95 -35.98 -18.52
N VAL A 615 5.20 -35.14 -19.22
CA VAL A 615 5.19 -35.09 -20.69
C VAL A 615 6.41 -34.30 -21.20
N ILE A 616 7.09 -34.84 -22.21
CA ILE A 616 8.09 -34.12 -23.00
C ILE A 616 7.40 -33.53 -24.22
N SER A 617 7.44 -32.22 -24.36
CA SER A 617 6.86 -31.46 -25.48
C SER A 617 7.95 -30.70 -26.21
N ILE A 618 8.20 -31.06 -27.46
CA ILE A 618 9.14 -30.38 -28.36
C ILE A 618 8.36 -29.99 -29.61
N THR A 619 8.17 -28.68 -29.84
CA THR A 619 7.38 -28.14 -30.97
C THR A 619 7.66 -26.66 -31.22
N GLY A 620 7.58 -26.19 -32.46
CA GLY A 620 7.82 -24.81 -32.87
C GLY A 620 9.30 -24.37 -32.88
N ASN A 621 10.26 -25.30 -32.74
CA ASN A 621 11.69 -24.97 -32.82
C ASN A 621 12.16 -25.08 -34.28
N ASN A 622 13.47 -25.23 -34.52
CA ASN A 622 13.97 -25.55 -35.87
C ASN A 622 13.61 -27.00 -36.24
N THR A 623 13.56 -27.31 -37.54
CA THR A 623 13.17 -28.62 -38.08
C THR A 623 13.97 -29.81 -37.57
N ASN A 624 15.21 -29.58 -37.11
CA ASN A 624 16.08 -30.62 -36.57
C ASN A 624 15.90 -30.83 -35.04
N CYS A 625 14.94 -30.12 -34.45
CA CYS A 625 14.63 -30.13 -33.01
C CYS A 625 13.13 -29.81 -32.79
N ASP A 626 12.22 -30.28 -33.65
CA ASP A 626 10.80 -29.89 -33.65
C ASP A 626 9.84 -30.98 -33.16
N ALA A 627 10.34 -32.17 -32.89
CA ALA A 627 9.56 -33.28 -32.36
C ALA A 627 10.40 -34.18 -31.45
N THR A 628 9.74 -35.00 -30.62
CA THR A 628 10.43 -36.00 -29.78
C THR A 628 11.16 -37.08 -30.59
N SER A 629 10.76 -37.30 -31.86
CA SER A 629 11.51 -38.16 -32.79
C SER A 629 12.92 -37.66 -33.02
N ASP A 630 13.09 -36.34 -33.10
CA ASP A 630 14.34 -35.71 -33.52
C ASP A 630 15.43 -35.87 -32.46
N ILE A 631 15.06 -36.17 -31.20
CA ILE A 631 16.01 -36.56 -30.13
C ILE A 631 16.76 -37.84 -30.51
N LEU A 632 16.10 -38.77 -31.20
CA LEU A 632 16.66 -40.07 -31.59
C LEU A 632 17.17 -40.08 -33.03
N ASP A 633 16.66 -39.17 -33.87
CA ASP A 633 16.90 -39.09 -35.31
C ASP A 633 18.05 -38.12 -35.66
N GLY A 634 18.30 -37.11 -34.84
CA GLY A 634 19.23 -36.00 -35.12
C GLY A 634 20.63 -36.14 -34.54
N CYS A 635 21.00 -37.30 -33.97
CA CYS A 635 22.29 -37.51 -33.32
C CYS A 635 23.32 -38.27 -34.16
N GLY A 636 23.02 -38.46 -35.45
CA GLY A 636 24.03 -38.79 -36.46
C GLY A 636 24.82 -37.53 -36.81
N GLU A 637 26.15 -37.58 -36.71
CA GLU A 637 27.07 -36.44 -36.79
C GLU A 637 27.09 -35.68 -38.15
N ASP A 638 26.10 -35.87 -39.03
CA ASP A 638 26.05 -35.29 -40.38
C ASP A 638 24.66 -34.89 -40.93
N GLY A 639 23.57 -35.15 -40.21
CA GLY A 639 22.21 -34.77 -40.63
C GLY A 639 21.50 -35.71 -41.60
N VAL A 640 21.89 -37.00 -41.71
CA VAL A 640 21.15 -38.02 -42.47
C VAL A 640 20.35 -38.96 -41.56
N ILE A 641 19.05 -39.10 -41.85
CA ILE A 641 18.05 -39.69 -40.95
C ILE A 641 17.53 -41.07 -41.41
N ALA A 642 17.38 -41.30 -42.73
CA ALA A 642 16.76 -42.51 -43.25
C ALA A 642 17.68 -43.25 -44.23
N ASN A 643 17.95 -44.52 -43.93
CA ASN A 643 18.98 -45.34 -44.58
C ASN A 643 20.39 -44.79 -44.36
N ASP A 644 20.66 -44.27 -43.17
CA ASP A 644 22.02 -43.91 -42.78
C ASP A 644 22.91 -45.17 -42.78
N ASN A 645 23.92 -45.16 -43.63
CA ASN A 645 24.87 -46.24 -43.76
C ASN A 645 26.09 -46.09 -42.82
N CYS A 646 26.22 -44.99 -42.05
CA CYS A 646 27.19 -44.84 -40.96
C CYS A 646 26.63 -44.19 -39.70
N GLN A 647 25.85 -44.97 -38.95
CA GLN A 647 25.14 -44.53 -37.75
C GLN A 647 26.00 -43.79 -36.69
N ASP A 648 27.28 -44.16 -36.56
CA ASP A 648 28.18 -43.62 -35.53
C ASP A 648 29.27 -42.68 -36.08
N LEU A 649 29.26 -42.34 -37.37
CA LEU A 649 30.33 -41.58 -38.05
C LEU A 649 29.77 -40.67 -39.15
N SER A 650 30.06 -39.36 -39.05
CA SER A 650 29.67 -38.35 -40.05
C SER A 650 30.05 -38.73 -41.48
N ASN A 651 29.05 -38.94 -42.35
CA ASN A 651 29.22 -39.16 -43.78
C ASN A 651 28.04 -38.53 -44.61
N PRO A 652 27.88 -37.20 -44.64
CA PRO A 652 26.65 -36.57 -45.16
C PRO A 652 26.30 -36.91 -46.61
N ASP A 653 27.31 -37.31 -47.40
CA ASP A 653 27.16 -37.73 -48.79
C ASP A 653 26.70 -39.20 -48.94
N GLN A 654 26.58 -39.94 -47.83
CA GLN A 654 26.15 -41.33 -47.72
C GLN A 654 26.89 -42.25 -48.69
N THR A 655 28.18 -41.97 -48.88
CA THR A 655 29.01 -42.69 -49.84
C THR A 655 29.26 -44.11 -49.34
N ASP A 656 28.86 -45.08 -50.15
CA ASP A 656 29.08 -46.52 -49.97
C ASP A 656 29.58 -47.04 -51.33
N THR A 657 30.90 -47.21 -51.43
CA THR A 657 31.63 -47.45 -52.66
C THR A 657 31.37 -48.85 -53.21
N ASP A 658 31.12 -49.84 -52.35
CA ASP A 658 30.90 -51.23 -52.78
C ASP A 658 29.43 -51.72 -52.68
N ASN A 659 28.55 -50.86 -52.17
CA ASN A 659 27.10 -51.01 -52.07
C ASN A 659 26.67 -52.18 -51.18
N ASP A 660 27.37 -52.42 -50.08
CA ASP A 660 27.02 -53.49 -49.14
C ASP A 660 26.05 -53.06 -48.02
N GLY A 661 25.80 -51.74 -47.90
CA GLY A 661 24.93 -51.13 -46.91
C GLY A 661 25.64 -50.44 -45.74
N ILE A 662 26.98 -50.47 -45.68
CA ILE A 662 27.82 -49.75 -44.73
C ILE A 662 28.57 -48.63 -45.48
N GLY A 663 28.59 -47.41 -44.94
CA GLY A 663 29.22 -46.27 -45.61
C GLY A 663 30.74 -46.29 -45.49
N ASP A 664 31.44 -45.76 -46.51
CA ASP A 664 32.91 -45.76 -46.60
C ASP A 664 33.61 -45.27 -45.32
N PRO A 665 33.10 -44.27 -44.57
CA PRO A 665 33.77 -43.79 -43.36
C PRO A 665 33.73 -44.76 -42.18
N CYS A 666 32.77 -45.66 -42.13
CA CYS A 666 32.59 -46.65 -41.06
C CYS A 666 32.80 -48.10 -41.55
N ASP A 667 33.08 -48.30 -42.82
CA ASP A 667 33.35 -49.60 -43.43
C ASP A 667 34.83 -50.02 -43.22
N ASN A 668 35.06 -51.17 -42.61
CA ASN A 668 36.40 -51.76 -42.46
C ASN A 668 36.94 -52.40 -43.76
N CYS A 669 36.13 -52.43 -44.82
CA CYS A 669 36.51 -52.80 -46.19
C CYS A 669 35.84 -51.93 -47.27
N PRO A 670 36.16 -50.62 -47.40
CA PRO A 670 35.44 -49.64 -48.24
C PRO A 670 35.33 -49.92 -49.75
N THR A 671 35.86 -51.04 -50.24
CA THR A 671 35.84 -51.41 -51.66
C THR A 671 35.49 -52.90 -51.87
N VAL A 672 35.22 -53.65 -50.81
CA VAL A 672 34.94 -55.09 -50.84
C VAL A 672 33.77 -55.42 -49.90
N ALA A 673 32.59 -55.55 -50.49
CA ALA A 673 31.33 -55.76 -49.78
C ALA A 673 31.41 -56.83 -48.69
N ASN A 674 31.22 -56.42 -47.44
CA ASN A 674 31.24 -57.23 -46.23
C ASN A 674 30.32 -56.66 -45.12
N ASN A 675 29.02 -56.52 -45.41
CA ASN A 675 28.00 -55.97 -44.49
C ASN A 675 27.97 -56.55 -43.04
N ASN A 676 28.64 -57.66 -42.77
CA ASN A 676 28.82 -58.19 -41.41
C ASN A 676 29.99 -57.57 -40.63
N GLN A 677 30.82 -56.74 -41.28
CA GLN A 677 31.97 -56.01 -40.74
C GLN A 677 32.90 -56.90 -39.90
N LEU A 678 33.05 -58.18 -40.25
CA LEU A 678 33.90 -59.11 -39.51
C LEU A 678 35.37 -58.71 -39.62
N ASP A 679 35.98 -58.48 -38.46
CA ASP A 679 37.41 -58.24 -38.27
C ASP A 679 37.86 -59.13 -37.10
N ALA A 680 38.40 -60.31 -37.42
CA ALA A 680 38.68 -61.33 -36.42
C ALA A 680 39.89 -60.98 -35.53
N ASP A 681 40.79 -60.14 -36.00
CA ASP A 681 41.99 -59.73 -35.27
C ASP A 681 41.93 -58.30 -34.69
N ASN A 682 40.84 -57.57 -34.97
CA ASN A 682 40.53 -56.19 -34.55
C ASN A 682 41.61 -55.19 -34.97
N ASP A 683 42.21 -55.37 -36.15
CA ASP A 683 43.23 -54.45 -36.67
C ASP A 683 42.64 -53.23 -37.43
N GLY A 684 41.31 -53.21 -37.62
CA GLY A 684 40.57 -52.17 -38.31
C GLY A 684 40.41 -52.40 -39.81
N ILE A 685 40.89 -53.55 -40.34
CA ILE A 685 40.70 -54.00 -41.71
C ILE A 685 39.84 -55.27 -41.68
N GLY A 686 38.72 -55.29 -42.41
CA GLY A 686 37.84 -56.44 -42.37
C GLY A 686 38.45 -57.69 -43.02
N ASP A 687 38.10 -58.87 -42.48
CA ASP A 687 38.52 -60.18 -42.96
C ASP A 687 38.29 -60.37 -44.47
N ALA A 688 37.29 -59.68 -45.04
CA ALA A 688 36.90 -59.75 -46.45
C ALA A 688 37.89 -59.08 -47.42
N CYS A 689 38.52 -57.98 -46.99
CA CYS A 689 39.54 -57.23 -47.75
C CYS A 689 40.95 -57.48 -47.23
N GLN A 690 41.10 -58.22 -46.12
CA GLN A 690 42.37 -58.69 -45.63
C GLN A 690 42.91 -59.79 -46.56
N GLY A 691 43.83 -59.41 -47.45
CA GLY A 691 44.52 -60.34 -48.32
C GLY A 691 45.54 -61.19 -47.56
N ASP A 692 45.55 -62.50 -47.81
CA ASP A 692 46.45 -63.45 -47.15
C ASP A 692 47.94 -63.03 -47.21
N ALA A 693 48.53 -62.97 -46.01
CA ALA A 693 49.95 -63.03 -45.66
C ALA A 693 50.81 -61.74 -45.63
N GLY A 694 50.68 -60.99 -44.53
CA GLY A 694 51.70 -60.86 -43.48
C GLY A 694 52.95 -59.98 -43.69
N ALA A 695 53.04 -58.88 -42.93
CA ALA A 695 54.23 -58.46 -42.14
C ALA A 695 53.99 -57.13 -41.39
N ASN A 696 54.20 -57.16 -40.06
CA ASN A 696 54.30 -56.02 -39.16
C ASN A 696 55.24 -54.90 -39.66
N THR A 697 54.79 -53.64 -39.62
CA THR A 697 55.46 -52.39 -39.16
C THR A 697 54.56 -51.21 -39.61
N GLY A 698 54.17 -50.21 -38.84
CA GLY A 698 54.72 -49.60 -37.63
C GLY A 698 54.51 -48.09 -37.76
N PHE A 699 53.84 -47.45 -36.80
CA PHE A 699 53.65 -46.00 -36.71
C PHE A 699 54.99 -45.23 -36.74
N VAL A 700 55.02 -44.07 -37.40
CA VAL A 700 56.15 -43.11 -37.30
C VAL A 700 55.70 -41.85 -36.55
N GLY A 701 56.12 -41.76 -35.28
CA GLY A 701 56.19 -40.51 -34.52
C GLY A 701 57.65 -40.07 -34.40
N ILE A 702 57.98 -38.83 -34.78
CA ILE A 702 59.32 -38.27 -34.56
C ILE A 702 59.36 -37.56 -33.20
N SER A 703 59.90 -38.27 -32.20
CA SER A 703 60.43 -37.78 -30.90
C SER A 703 59.58 -36.80 -30.08
N THR A 704 58.29 -37.10 -29.87
CA THR A 704 57.59 -36.69 -28.64
C THR A 704 56.65 -37.82 -28.21
N ASN A 705 56.34 -37.93 -26.92
CA ASN A 705 55.40 -38.92 -26.40
C ASN A 705 53.93 -38.46 -26.52
N ASN A 706 53.66 -37.29 -27.13
CA ASN A 706 52.30 -36.80 -27.39
C ASN A 706 52.28 -35.78 -28.57
N PRO A 707 52.14 -36.23 -29.83
CA PRO A 707 52.21 -35.34 -31.01
C PRO A 707 50.98 -34.40 -31.11
N LEU A 708 51.22 -33.09 -31.27
CA LEU A 708 50.16 -32.05 -31.37
C LEU A 708 49.86 -31.58 -32.81
N ALA A 709 50.38 -32.30 -33.81
CA ALA A 709 50.03 -32.13 -35.23
C ALA A 709 50.33 -33.44 -35.99
N LYS A 710 49.49 -33.77 -36.97
CA LYS A 710 49.71 -34.93 -37.86
C LYS A 710 50.71 -34.55 -38.96
N PHE A 711 51.67 -35.42 -39.24
CA PHE A 711 52.49 -35.39 -40.45
C PHE A 711 51.86 -36.34 -41.44
N HIS A 712 51.28 -35.80 -42.53
CA HIS A 712 50.64 -36.57 -43.58
C HIS A 712 51.31 -36.22 -44.93
N VAL A 713 51.59 -37.24 -45.73
CA VAL A 713 52.07 -37.09 -47.12
C VAL A 713 51.02 -37.71 -48.02
N GLU A 714 50.36 -36.88 -48.82
CA GLU A 714 49.33 -37.26 -49.79
C GLU A 714 49.74 -36.67 -51.14
N ASP A 715 49.60 -37.45 -52.22
CA ASP A 715 49.95 -37.04 -53.59
C ASP A 715 51.36 -36.44 -53.81
N GLY A 716 52.32 -36.78 -52.95
CA GLY A 716 53.72 -36.33 -53.07
C GLY A 716 54.02 -34.97 -52.44
N ASP A 717 53.04 -34.32 -51.83
CA ASP A 717 53.19 -33.05 -51.10
C ASP A 717 53.15 -33.25 -49.57
N VAL A 718 53.74 -32.30 -48.83
CA VAL A 718 53.81 -32.34 -47.35
C VAL A 718 52.87 -31.29 -46.75
N PHE A 719 51.91 -31.72 -45.94
CA PHE A 719 50.92 -30.84 -45.31
C PHE A 719 51.19 -30.65 -43.79
N ILE A 720 50.99 -29.42 -43.30
CA ILE A 720 51.04 -29.09 -41.86
C ILE A 720 49.66 -28.58 -41.44
N SER A 721 48.94 -29.33 -40.62
CA SER A 721 47.56 -28.99 -40.22
C SER A 721 47.42 -27.73 -39.37
N ASN A 722 48.51 -27.26 -38.74
CA ASN A 722 48.55 -25.98 -38.01
C ASN A 722 49.76 -25.13 -38.41
N ILE A 723 49.55 -24.25 -39.38
CA ILE A 723 50.61 -23.43 -39.99
C ILE A 723 51.31 -22.50 -38.98
N ASN A 724 50.61 -22.11 -37.91
CA ASN A 724 51.10 -21.17 -36.91
C ASN A 724 52.11 -21.80 -35.94
N ARG A 725 52.32 -23.12 -35.97
CA ARG A 725 53.34 -23.79 -35.14
C ARG A 725 54.66 -24.08 -35.86
N GLY A 726 54.63 -24.16 -37.20
CA GLY A 726 55.80 -24.39 -38.05
C GLY A 726 56.54 -25.72 -37.80
N ILE A 727 57.63 -25.94 -38.54
CA ILE A 727 58.54 -27.09 -38.36
C ILE A 727 59.81 -26.64 -37.66
N ILE A 728 60.20 -27.29 -36.56
CA ILE A 728 61.49 -27.00 -35.90
C ILE A 728 62.55 -27.95 -36.44
N MET A 729 63.62 -27.39 -37.01
CA MET A 729 64.78 -28.15 -37.49
C MET A 729 66.01 -27.75 -36.69
N LYS A 730 66.78 -28.75 -36.23
CA LYS A 730 68.03 -28.55 -35.51
C LYS A 730 69.21 -28.72 -36.46
N THR A 731 70.09 -27.74 -36.50
CA THR A 731 71.32 -27.78 -37.31
C THR A 731 72.36 -28.67 -36.64
N ALA A 732 73.35 -29.11 -37.43
CA ALA A 732 74.39 -30.02 -36.95
C ALA A 732 75.28 -29.41 -35.83
N ASP A 733 75.39 -28.09 -35.76
CA ASP A 733 76.08 -27.34 -34.69
C ASP A 733 75.18 -27.10 -33.45
N GLY A 734 73.96 -27.62 -33.46
CA GLY A 734 73.09 -27.71 -32.28
C GLY A 734 72.12 -26.54 -32.09
N LYS A 735 72.01 -25.62 -33.05
CA LYS A 735 71.03 -24.52 -33.04
C LYS A 735 69.70 -24.99 -33.61
N CYS A 736 68.59 -24.42 -33.15
CA CYS A 736 67.26 -24.79 -33.66
C CYS A 736 66.62 -23.63 -34.40
N PHE A 737 65.89 -23.95 -35.46
CA PHE A 737 65.19 -22.98 -36.28
C PHE A 737 63.76 -23.44 -36.47
N ARG A 738 62.79 -22.55 -36.23
CA ARG A 738 61.39 -22.78 -36.58
C ARG A 738 61.14 -22.22 -37.97
N TYR A 739 60.69 -23.08 -38.88
CA TYR A 739 60.32 -22.75 -40.24
C TYR A 739 58.80 -22.64 -40.38
N GLN A 740 58.32 -21.49 -40.84
CA GLN A 740 56.90 -21.19 -41.05
C GLN A 740 56.72 -20.51 -42.41
N PRO A 741 55.63 -20.78 -43.15
CA PRO A 741 55.29 -19.98 -44.32
C PRO A 741 54.94 -18.54 -43.91
N ASP A 742 55.46 -17.55 -44.63
CA ASP A 742 55.06 -16.14 -44.46
C ASP A 742 53.72 -15.84 -45.14
N THR A 743 53.26 -14.58 -45.13
CA THR A 743 51.99 -14.15 -45.73
C THR A 743 51.90 -14.39 -47.25
N ASN A 744 53.00 -14.77 -47.91
CA ASN A 744 53.06 -15.13 -49.32
C ASN A 744 53.32 -16.64 -49.53
N GLY A 745 53.27 -17.45 -48.47
CA GLY A 745 53.43 -18.90 -48.52
C GLY A 745 54.88 -19.39 -48.60
N LYS A 746 55.89 -18.52 -48.46
CA LYS A 746 57.30 -18.92 -48.52
C LYS A 746 57.78 -19.36 -47.14
N LEU A 747 58.40 -20.54 -47.04
CA LEU A 747 58.99 -21.02 -45.78
C LEU A 747 60.17 -20.12 -45.34
N VAL A 748 60.02 -19.47 -44.20
CA VAL A 748 61.04 -18.63 -43.54
C VAL A 748 61.44 -19.25 -42.21
N GLY A 749 62.75 -19.41 -42.01
CA GLY A 749 63.32 -19.96 -40.78
C GLY A 749 63.72 -18.86 -39.79
N THR A 750 63.27 -18.95 -38.54
CA THR A 750 63.71 -18.09 -37.44
C THR A 750 64.47 -18.93 -36.41
N GLU A 751 65.68 -18.51 -36.03
CA GLU A 751 66.44 -19.21 -34.98
C GLU A 751 65.70 -19.08 -33.64
N ILE A 752 65.54 -20.20 -32.96
CA ILE A 752 64.91 -20.29 -31.64
C ILE A 752 65.83 -21.03 -30.68
N ILE A 753 65.60 -20.84 -29.39
CA ILE A 753 66.19 -21.72 -28.38
C ILE A 753 65.62 -23.13 -28.63
N CYS A 754 66.50 -24.13 -28.71
CA CYS A 754 66.08 -25.51 -28.92
C CYS A 754 65.10 -25.95 -27.83
N PRO A 755 63.92 -26.48 -28.19
CA PRO A 755 63.05 -27.13 -27.23
C PRO A 755 63.81 -28.26 -26.54
N GLN A 756 63.64 -28.39 -25.22
CA GLN A 756 64.20 -29.51 -24.47
C GLN A 756 63.37 -30.78 -24.65
#